data_AF-A0A336M913-F1
#
_entry.id   AF-A0A336M913-F1
#
_cell.length_a   1.000
_cell.length_b   1.000
_cell.length_c   1.000
_cell.angle_alpha   90.00
_cell.angle_beta   90.00
_cell.angle_gamma   90.00
#
_symmetry.space_group_name_H-M   'P 1'
#
loop_
_entity.id
_entity.type
_entity.pdbx_description
1 polymer ?
#
loop_
_entity_poly.entity_id
_entity_poly.type
_entity_poly.pdbx_seq_one_letter_code
_entity_poly.pdbx_strand_id
1 'polypeptide(L)'
;MYIEKTMHDTVINNNNGINPEENVSNCNEIGEKNTNENIIIKESLRDRIYFAAKDGFSLTLLIILKDLDQSLAYKLLNQKFVEEDGQTFTPLVIAAKNGRYKVVRMLLKNYPNIDLEAECAVNFDGHIVHGVGALWAAAGSGHLTIVKLLIHHGADVNHQTQTDSTPLRAACFEGRLDVVEYLVAHGADLNIANAFNNSCLMIASFKGHTSVVEFLLKNGALVNERALCQATALHYASEMGHYDICRILLEYGAIQMKNEYGMSPVIYAAEKTRESVVELFCTWNELLTKKEKIDALELIGASFANDKDNYNITKAYKYMLLGMELRYSDSENIIRKPFSTPIPAYDNWIECQTIAELQAIEFNHNSLHMEALTIRERILGNDCPEIAHPIIFRGAVFADNGRFDRCEALWMHALKLRQNIQISVQRDLLRFAQVFSQMIQLGEMIRFDTVHCFFFKILSVLECCITEIESNRARLEKPSRKDDVVFIFEENELNTTTALYLLTIITKCLKARTVIINSDDLTRLYRLMIKINKLNLKLKDGQTLLHLAVNGVTPVDDFHTNEVCRFPCVDTVKMLLKCGAKVNVFDLSRNTPLHTLVSTLQTVRYAEEELILTVEEIVKLFYEHGMHFDAVNSDGLVAGRISGISTTNTDTFYLPIVAIENNFLLWRLTFLGNIECLIRGLELKETTLKCLASRCIAQHKIQYQGTIPKDLESFVQLHSASKL
;
A
#
# COMPACT_ATOMS: atom_id res chain seq x y z
N MET A 1 1.17 -3.71 -15.11
CA MET A 1 1.26 -3.39 -13.67
C MET A 1 1.43 -1.91 -13.38
N TYR A 2 2.44 -1.17 -13.91
CA TYR A 2 2.53 0.30 -13.69
C TYR A 2 1.61 1.13 -14.59
N ILE A 3 1.36 0.67 -15.82
CA ILE A 3 0.37 1.26 -16.72
C ILE A 3 -1.05 0.92 -16.23
N GLU A 4 -1.29 -0.33 -15.81
CA GLU A 4 -2.50 -0.70 -15.05
C GLU A 4 -2.64 0.13 -13.77
N LYS A 5 -1.55 0.36 -13.01
CA LYS A 5 -1.57 1.24 -11.83
C LYS A 5 -1.94 2.65 -12.23
N THR A 6 -1.36 3.26 -13.26
CA THR A 6 -1.78 4.60 -13.69
C THR A 6 -3.21 4.63 -14.20
N MET A 7 -3.72 3.59 -14.87
CA MET A 7 -5.13 3.53 -15.30
C MET A 7 -6.11 3.28 -14.14
N HIS A 8 -5.74 2.52 -13.11
CA HIS A 8 -6.55 2.31 -11.89
C HIS A 8 -6.39 3.46 -10.87
N ASP A 9 -5.18 3.96 -10.67
CA ASP A 9 -4.83 5.15 -9.87
C ASP A 9 -5.38 6.44 -10.53
N THR A 10 -5.75 6.44 -11.82
CA THR A 10 -6.54 7.56 -12.40
C THR A 10 -7.96 7.68 -11.83
N VAL A 11 -8.39 6.71 -11.02
CA VAL A 11 -9.60 6.79 -10.19
C VAL A 11 -9.29 7.26 -8.76
N ILE A 12 -8.03 7.19 -8.33
CA ILE A 12 -7.62 7.26 -6.93
C ILE A 12 -6.53 8.33 -6.78
N ASN A 13 -6.93 9.58 -6.54
CA ASN A 13 -6.26 10.43 -5.56
C ASN A 13 -6.93 11.79 -5.44
N ASN A 14 -7.54 12.04 -4.28
CA ASN A 14 -7.51 13.31 -3.55
C ASN A 14 -8.28 13.16 -2.23
N ASN A 15 -7.64 12.58 -1.21
CA ASN A 15 -8.00 12.87 0.18
C ASN A 15 -7.44 14.26 0.55
N ASN A 16 -8.07 15.31 0.03
CA ASN A 16 -7.91 16.64 0.58
C ASN A 16 -8.91 16.80 1.72
N GLY A 17 -8.35 16.97 2.93
CA GLY A 17 -9.10 17.04 4.17
C GLY A 17 -10.19 18.10 4.15
N ILE A 18 -11.40 17.67 4.51
CA ILE A 18 -12.41 18.54 5.08
C ILE A 18 -12.40 18.23 6.58
N ASN A 19 -11.72 19.07 7.36
CA ASN A 19 -11.93 19.16 8.80
C ASN A 19 -13.40 19.57 9.04
N PRO A 20 -14.22 18.79 9.76
CA PRO A 20 -15.50 19.24 10.23
C PRO A 20 -15.38 19.72 11.68
N GLU A 21 -14.49 20.68 11.95
CA GLU A 21 -14.42 21.35 13.25
C GLU A 21 -14.10 22.82 13.03
N GLU A 22 -15.14 23.64 12.89
CA GLU A 22 -15.21 25.02 13.38
C GLU A 22 -16.53 25.66 12.93
N ASN A 23 -17.53 25.64 13.81
CA ASN A 23 -18.47 26.75 14.05
C ASN A 23 -19.57 26.28 15.02
N VAL A 24 -19.24 26.22 16.31
CA VAL A 24 -20.25 26.30 17.38
C VAL A 24 -19.89 27.51 18.23
N SER A 25 -20.42 28.67 17.83
CA SER A 25 -20.43 29.87 18.65
C SER A 25 -21.88 30.19 19.05
N ASN A 26 -22.16 29.93 20.33
CA ASN A 26 -23.19 30.47 21.22
C ASN A 26 -24.42 31.17 20.60
N CYS A 27 -25.61 30.63 20.90
CA CYS A 27 -26.76 31.42 21.39
C CYS A 27 -27.80 30.53 22.09
N ASN A 28 -27.86 30.68 23.41
CA ASN A 28 -29.03 30.65 24.32
C ASN A 28 -30.09 29.55 24.20
N GLU A 29 -30.16 28.77 25.27
CA GLU A 29 -31.31 28.00 25.74
C GLU A 29 -32.62 28.80 25.67
N ILE A 30 -33.63 28.21 25.01
CA ILE A 30 -35.05 28.05 25.39
C ILE A 30 -35.81 27.64 24.11
N GLY A 31 -36.11 26.34 23.93
CA GLY A 31 -36.98 25.86 22.85
C GLY A 31 -36.75 24.45 22.28
N GLU A 32 -36.34 23.45 23.07
CA GLU A 32 -35.77 22.19 22.55
C GLU A 32 -36.73 21.00 22.27
N LYS A 33 -38.06 21.17 22.33
CA LYS A 33 -38.99 20.04 22.07
C LYS A 33 -39.54 19.93 20.64
N ASN A 34 -39.37 20.94 19.79
CA ASN A 34 -39.89 20.93 18.40
C ASN A 34 -38.81 20.72 17.32
N THR A 35 -37.52 20.65 17.68
CA THR A 35 -36.42 20.52 16.71
C THR A 35 -36.10 19.07 16.37
N ASN A 36 -36.08 18.16 17.35
CA ASN A 36 -35.73 16.75 17.13
C ASN A 36 -36.77 15.96 16.31
N GLU A 37 -38.08 16.18 16.52
CA GLU A 37 -39.12 15.51 15.71
C GLU A 37 -39.07 15.98 14.24
N ASN A 38 -38.84 17.27 14.00
CA ASN A 38 -38.71 17.82 12.66
C ASN A 38 -37.44 17.33 11.92
N ILE A 39 -36.37 16.98 12.65
CA ILE A 39 -35.15 16.40 12.08
C ILE A 39 -35.41 14.94 11.68
N ILE A 40 -36.00 14.14 12.57
CA ILE A 40 -36.30 12.72 12.32
C ILE A 40 -37.27 12.54 11.13
N ILE A 41 -38.30 13.41 11.03
CA ILE A 41 -39.25 13.37 9.91
C ILE A 41 -38.55 13.74 8.58
N LYS A 42 -37.63 14.71 8.59
CA LYS A 42 -36.87 15.11 7.40
C LYS A 42 -35.89 14.02 6.93
N GLU A 43 -35.24 13.32 7.85
CA GLU A 43 -34.36 12.18 7.54
C GLU A 43 -35.16 11.02 6.96
N SER A 44 -36.27 10.64 7.59
CA SER A 44 -37.16 9.58 7.08
C SER A 44 -37.71 9.90 5.67
N LEU A 45 -38.02 11.18 5.40
CA LEU A 45 -38.51 11.62 4.09
C LEU A 45 -37.41 11.58 3.02
N ARG A 46 -36.20 12.04 3.34
CA ARG A 46 -35.04 11.99 2.45
C ARG A 46 -34.75 10.55 2.01
N ASP A 47 -34.75 9.63 2.95
CA ASP A 47 -34.43 8.22 2.69
C ASP A 47 -35.49 7.60 1.76
N ARG A 48 -36.78 7.89 1.99
CA ARG A 48 -37.87 7.44 1.11
C ARG A 48 -37.74 7.97 -0.32
N ILE A 49 -37.35 9.23 -0.50
CA ILE A 49 -37.09 9.83 -1.81
C ILE A 49 -35.92 9.10 -2.50
N TYR A 50 -34.82 8.91 -1.76
CA TYR A 50 -33.63 8.24 -2.26
C TYR A 50 -33.92 6.80 -2.72
N PHE A 51 -34.50 5.96 -1.86
CA PHE A 51 -34.80 4.56 -2.18
C PHE A 51 -35.84 4.46 -3.31
N ALA A 52 -36.85 5.33 -3.33
CA ALA A 52 -37.80 5.36 -4.44
C ALA A 52 -37.13 5.69 -5.78
N ALA A 53 -36.13 6.58 -5.79
CA ALA A 53 -35.35 6.89 -6.98
C ALA A 53 -34.41 5.74 -7.38
N LYS A 54 -33.69 5.16 -6.40
CA LYS A 54 -32.76 4.03 -6.57
C LYS A 54 -33.44 2.79 -7.15
N ASP A 55 -34.63 2.47 -6.66
CA ASP A 55 -35.37 1.24 -7.02
C ASP A 55 -36.32 1.43 -8.21
N GLY A 56 -36.54 2.67 -8.65
CA GLY A 56 -37.35 2.95 -9.82
C GLY A 56 -38.84 3.16 -9.55
N PHE A 57 -39.25 3.41 -8.29
CA PHE A 57 -40.63 3.67 -7.89
C PHE A 57 -41.10 5.08 -8.25
N SER A 58 -41.13 5.37 -9.56
CA SER A 58 -41.45 6.70 -10.11
C SER A 58 -42.80 7.29 -9.67
N LEU A 59 -43.84 6.47 -9.49
CA LEU A 59 -45.15 6.93 -9.01
C LEU A 59 -45.11 7.29 -7.52
N THR A 60 -44.51 6.43 -6.70
CA THR A 60 -44.32 6.67 -5.27
C THR A 60 -43.51 7.94 -5.04
N LEU A 61 -42.41 8.10 -5.78
CA LEU A 61 -41.58 9.29 -5.74
C LEU A 61 -42.37 10.54 -6.14
N LEU A 62 -43.15 10.48 -7.22
CA LEU A 62 -43.98 11.61 -7.64
C LEU A 62 -45.04 11.99 -6.60
N ILE A 63 -45.67 11.01 -5.95
CA ILE A 63 -46.65 11.26 -4.88
C ILE A 63 -45.96 11.95 -3.71
N ILE A 64 -44.84 11.39 -3.23
CA ILE A 64 -44.06 11.96 -2.12
C ILE A 64 -43.69 13.42 -2.43
N LEU A 65 -43.20 13.70 -3.63
CA LEU A 65 -42.73 15.05 -3.97
C LEU A 65 -43.89 16.05 -4.20
N LYS A 66 -45.08 15.59 -4.64
CA LYS A 66 -46.26 16.45 -4.81
C LYS A 66 -46.83 16.97 -3.50
N ASP A 67 -46.65 16.21 -2.42
CA ASP A 67 -47.11 16.59 -1.08
C ASP A 67 -46.15 17.59 -0.40
N LEU A 68 -45.03 17.95 -1.05
CA LEU A 68 -44.03 18.87 -0.53
C LEU A 68 -44.11 20.25 -1.18
N ASP A 69 -43.70 21.27 -0.43
CA ASP A 69 -43.43 22.59 -1.00
C ASP A 69 -42.32 22.52 -2.05
N GLN A 70 -42.45 23.31 -3.12
CA GLN A 70 -41.53 23.29 -4.27
C GLN A 70 -40.07 23.59 -3.88
N SER A 71 -39.86 24.48 -2.90
CA SER A 71 -38.52 24.80 -2.40
C SER A 71 -37.92 23.62 -1.62
N LEU A 72 -38.74 22.95 -0.80
CA LEU A 72 -38.30 21.78 -0.04
C LEU A 72 -38.03 20.58 -0.95
N ALA A 73 -38.90 20.32 -1.93
CA ALA A 73 -38.68 19.27 -2.93
C ALA A 73 -37.38 19.49 -3.70
N TYR A 74 -37.11 20.74 -4.12
CA TYR A 74 -35.85 21.10 -4.77
C TYR A 74 -34.63 20.82 -3.89
N LYS A 75 -34.68 21.25 -2.62
CA LYS A 75 -33.60 21.02 -1.66
C LYS A 75 -33.32 19.52 -1.46
N LEU A 76 -34.37 18.70 -1.30
CA LEU A 76 -34.23 17.27 -1.08
C LEU A 76 -33.75 16.52 -2.32
N LEU A 77 -34.13 16.96 -3.52
CA LEU A 77 -33.69 16.37 -4.79
C LEU A 77 -32.21 16.63 -5.11
N ASN A 78 -31.65 17.74 -4.62
CA ASN A 78 -30.23 18.05 -4.81
C ASN A 78 -29.37 17.70 -3.58
N GLN A 79 -29.98 17.22 -2.50
CA GLN A 79 -29.25 16.77 -1.33
C GLN A 79 -28.61 15.41 -1.57
N LYS A 80 -27.33 15.27 -1.19
CA LYS A 80 -26.60 14.00 -1.27
C LYS A 80 -27.03 13.07 -0.14
N PHE A 81 -27.36 11.83 -0.50
CA PHE A 81 -27.55 10.70 0.39
C PHE A 81 -26.21 9.95 0.49
N VAL A 82 -25.82 9.53 1.70
CA VAL A 82 -24.56 8.80 1.95
C VAL A 82 -24.89 7.33 2.24
N GLU A 83 -24.32 6.41 1.47
CA GLU A 83 -24.41 4.97 1.72
C GLU A 83 -23.33 4.51 2.72
N GLU A 84 -23.51 3.32 3.31
CA GLU A 84 -22.58 2.76 4.32
C GLU A 84 -21.15 2.55 3.78
N ASP A 85 -21.01 2.37 2.47
CA ASP A 85 -19.72 2.18 1.79
C ASP A 85 -19.03 3.49 1.39
N GLY A 86 -19.55 4.63 1.86
CA GLY A 86 -18.99 5.96 1.60
C GLY A 86 -19.39 6.57 0.25
N GLN A 87 -20.21 5.88 -0.56
CA GLN A 87 -20.76 6.48 -1.77
C GLN A 87 -21.75 7.60 -1.40
N THR A 88 -21.82 8.62 -2.25
CA THR A 88 -22.80 9.71 -2.13
C THR A 88 -23.59 9.85 -3.41
N PHE A 89 -24.90 10.10 -3.31
CA PHE A 89 -25.80 10.15 -4.45
C PHE A 89 -26.90 11.20 -4.28
N THR A 90 -27.24 11.91 -5.36
CA THR A 90 -28.57 12.53 -5.48
C THR A 90 -29.57 11.51 -6.05
N PRO A 91 -30.88 11.69 -5.82
CA PRO A 91 -31.94 10.91 -6.47
C PRO A 91 -31.79 10.81 -7.99
N LEU A 92 -31.34 11.88 -8.66
CA LEU A 92 -31.12 11.88 -10.10
C LEU A 92 -29.92 10.99 -10.50
N VAL A 93 -28.78 11.13 -9.82
CA VAL A 93 -27.56 10.36 -10.13
C VAL A 93 -27.77 8.87 -9.90
N ILE A 94 -28.39 8.45 -8.78
CA ILE A 94 -28.64 7.02 -8.52
C ILE A 94 -29.65 6.43 -9.50
N ALA A 95 -30.69 7.20 -9.88
CA ALA A 95 -31.65 6.78 -10.89
C ALA A 95 -31.01 6.64 -12.27
N ALA A 96 -30.10 7.55 -12.61
CA ALA A 96 -29.32 7.52 -13.85
C ALA A 96 -28.35 6.34 -13.89
N LYS A 97 -27.58 6.11 -12.82
CA LYS A 97 -26.66 4.96 -12.65
C LYS A 97 -27.40 3.63 -12.77
N ASN A 98 -28.57 3.50 -12.15
CA ASN A 98 -29.32 2.23 -12.11
C ASN A 98 -30.29 2.02 -13.29
N GLY A 99 -30.25 2.88 -14.31
CA GLY A 99 -31.08 2.69 -15.49
C GLY A 99 -32.58 2.94 -15.25
N ARG A 100 -32.94 3.72 -14.23
CA ARG A 100 -34.34 3.99 -13.84
C ARG A 100 -34.97 5.07 -14.74
N TYR A 101 -35.13 4.76 -16.02
CA TYR A 101 -35.64 5.69 -17.04
C TYR A 101 -36.93 6.43 -16.62
N LYS A 102 -37.91 5.71 -16.06
CA LYS A 102 -39.20 6.31 -15.64
C LYS A 102 -39.01 7.34 -14.52
N VAL A 103 -38.06 7.13 -13.60
CA VAL A 103 -37.73 8.08 -12.54
C VAL A 103 -37.05 9.30 -13.15
N VAL A 104 -35.99 9.10 -13.94
CA VAL A 104 -35.25 10.21 -14.57
C VAL A 104 -36.19 11.09 -15.41
N ARG A 105 -37.02 10.47 -16.26
CA ARG A 105 -38.05 11.19 -17.05
C ARG A 105 -39.04 11.95 -16.19
N MET A 106 -39.49 11.36 -15.09
CA MET A 106 -40.40 12.03 -14.16
C MET A 106 -39.73 13.24 -13.50
N LEU A 107 -38.49 13.09 -13.03
CA LEU A 107 -37.73 14.16 -12.39
C LEU A 107 -37.51 15.33 -13.36
N LEU A 108 -36.96 15.08 -14.54
CA LEU A 108 -36.67 16.11 -15.54
C LEU A 108 -37.92 16.82 -16.07
N LYS A 109 -39.05 16.09 -16.18
CA LYS A 109 -40.32 16.68 -16.65
C LYS A 109 -40.98 17.57 -15.61
N ASN A 110 -41.00 17.16 -14.33
CA ASN A 110 -41.75 17.87 -13.28
C ASN A 110 -40.89 18.87 -12.51
N TYR A 111 -39.56 18.75 -12.53
CA TYR A 111 -38.62 19.59 -11.80
C TYR A 111 -37.54 20.12 -12.75
N PRO A 112 -37.88 21.11 -13.61
CA PRO A 112 -36.99 21.59 -14.68
C PRO A 112 -35.71 22.28 -14.17
N ASN A 113 -35.70 22.73 -12.91
CA ASN A 113 -34.53 23.39 -12.30
C ASN A 113 -33.58 22.40 -11.61
N ILE A 114 -33.89 21.09 -11.60
CA ILE A 114 -33.04 20.07 -10.96
C ILE A 114 -31.60 20.20 -11.45
N ASP A 115 -30.64 20.10 -10.51
CA ASP A 115 -29.24 20.25 -10.86
C ASP A 115 -28.75 18.98 -11.58
N LEU A 116 -28.50 19.11 -12.89
CA LEU A 116 -28.02 18.02 -13.73
C LEU A 116 -26.56 17.68 -13.44
N GLU A 117 -25.81 18.66 -12.95
CA GLU A 117 -24.36 18.60 -12.70
C GLU A 117 -24.06 18.39 -11.20
N ALA A 118 -25.06 17.95 -10.43
CA ALA A 118 -24.89 17.64 -9.03
C ALA A 118 -23.86 16.51 -8.83
N GLU A 119 -22.67 16.89 -8.35
CA GLU A 119 -21.53 15.99 -8.18
C GLU A 119 -21.72 15.00 -7.03
N CYS A 120 -21.44 13.73 -7.30
CA CYS A 120 -21.56 12.61 -6.38
C CYS A 120 -20.24 11.83 -6.24
N ALA A 121 -20.16 10.96 -5.24
CA ALA A 121 -19.05 10.03 -5.03
C ALA A 121 -19.56 8.62 -5.33
N VAL A 122 -19.20 8.05 -6.46
CA VAL A 122 -19.83 6.83 -6.98
C VAL A 122 -18.80 5.72 -7.14
N ASN A 123 -19.12 4.54 -6.64
CA ASN A 123 -18.33 3.35 -6.89
C ASN A 123 -18.53 2.89 -8.34
N PHE A 124 -17.42 2.83 -9.06
CA PHE A 124 -17.29 2.36 -10.43
C PHE A 124 -16.10 1.40 -10.53
N ASP A 125 -16.35 0.15 -10.95
CA ASP A 125 -15.34 -0.93 -11.05
C ASP A 125 -14.54 -1.18 -9.74
N GLY A 126 -15.20 -1.04 -8.57
CA GLY A 126 -14.57 -1.26 -7.27
C GLY A 126 -13.88 -0.02 -6.66
N HIS A 127 -13.98 1.14 -7.30
CA HIS A 127 -13.31 2.38 -6.88
C HIS A 127 -14.28 3.56 -6.79
N ILE A 128 -14.12 4.41 -5.77
CA ILE A 128 -14.96 5.61 -5.59
C ILE A 128 -14.43 6.74 -6.47
N VAL A 129 -15.24 7.16 -7.44
CA VAL A 129 -14.99 8.33 -8.30
C VAL A 129 -15.74 9.53 -7.72
N HIS A 130 -15.03 10.64 -7.48
CA HIS A 130 -15.63 11.89 -7.01
C HIS A 130 -15.93 12.85 -8.17
N GLY A 131 -16.92 13.73 -8.00
CA GLY A 131 -17.34 14.66 -9.05
C GLY A 131 -18.27 14.04 -10.10
N VAL A 132 -18.95 12.94 -9.78
CA VAL A 132 -19.77 12.22 -10.76
C VAL A 132 -21.13 12.88 -10.92
N GLY A 133 -21.40 13.45 -12.09
CA GLY A 133 -22.74 13.91 -12.51
C GLY A 133 -23.64 12.80 -13.06
N ALA A 134 -24.92 13.12 -13.30
CA ALA A 134 -25.91 12.13 -13.74
C ALA A 134 -25.62 11.58 -15.15
N LEU A 135 -25.12 12.43 -16.06
CA LEU A 135 -24.76 12.02 -17.42
C LEU A 135 -23.57 11.07 -17.42
N TRP A 136 -22.54 11.36 -16.63
CA TRP A 136 -21.38 10.49 -16.45
C TRP A 136 -21.80 9.11 -15.94
N ALA A 137 -22.64 9.07 -14.90
CA ALA A 137 -23.12 7.81 -14.31
C ALA A 137 -23.94 6.98 -15.31
N ALA A 138 -24.81 7.62 -16.10
CA ALA A 138 -25.59 6.93 -17.13
C ALA A 138 -24.71 6.43 -18.28
N ALA A 139 -23.72 7.22 -18.70
CA ALA A 139 -22.80 6.88 -19.79
C ALA A 139 -21.91 5.69 -19.40
N GLY A 140 -21.26 5.76 -18.24
CA GLY A 140 -20.50 4.65 -17.67
C GLY A 140 -21.35 3.43 -17.30
N SER A 141 -22.67 3.55 -17.13
CA SER A 141 -23.53 2.37 -16.91
C SER A 141 -24.15 1.83 -18.20
N GLY A 142 -23.88 2.45 -19.35
CA GLY A 142 -24.41 2.03 -20.66
C GLY A 142 -25.90 2.30 -20.85
N HIS A 143 -26.47 3.27 -20.16
CA HIS A 143 -27.90 3.58 -20.21
C HIS A 143 -28.23 4.62 -21.29
N LEU A 144 -28.08 4.26 -22.56
CA LEU A 144 -28.26 5.16 -23.71
C LEU A 144 -29.58 5.95 -23.68
N THR A 145 -30.70 5.33 -23.29
CA THR A 145 -32.00 6.03 -23.23
C THR A 145 -32.03 7.15 -22.19
N ILE A 146 -31.26 7.03 -21.11
CA ILE A 146 -31.09 8.06 -20.09
C ILE A 146 -30.10 9.12 -20.56
N VAL A 147 -28.99 8.72 -21.20
CA VAL A 147 -28.04 9.65 -21.82
C VAL A 147 -28.76 10.59 -22.80
N LYS A 148 -29.56 10.03 -23.72
CA LYS A 148 -30.40 10.80 -24.66
C LYS A 148 -31.30 11.80 -23.94
N LEU A 149 -31.92 11.36 -22.85
CA LEU A 149 -32.87 12.17 -22.10
C LEU A 149 -32.17 13.31 -21.34
N LEU A 150 -31.03 13.06 -20.70
CA LEU A 150 -30.25 14.07 -19.99
C LEU A 150 -29.73 15.16 -20.95
N ILE A 151 -29.18 14.75 -22.09
CA ILE A 151 -28.69 15.69 -23.13
C ILE A 151 -29.83 16.53 -23.70
N HIS A 152 -30.99 15.92 -23.97
CA HIS A 152 -32.18 16.65 -24.42
C HIS A 152 -32.63 17.72 -23.42
N HIS A 153 -32.38 17.50 -22.13
CA HIS A 153 -32.69 18.44 -21.05
C HIS A 153 -31.53 19.41 -20.72
N GLY A 154 -30.45 19.41 -21.50
CA GLY A 154 -29.37 20.39 -21.38
C GLY A 154 -28.24 20.02 -20.44
N ALA A 155 -28.06 18.74 -20.10
CA ALA A 155 -26.87 18.28 -19.37
C ALA A 155 -25.59 18.62 -20.16
N ASP A 156 -24.54 19.05 -19.47
CA ASP A 156 -23.25 19.33 -20.08
C ASP A 156 -22.57 18.02 -20.51
N VAL A 157 -22.46 17.83 -21.83
CA VAL A 157 -21.90 16.64 -22.46
C VAL A 157 -20.44 16.41 -22.06
N ASN A 158 -19.72 17.47 -21.68
CA ASN A 158 -18.31 17.43 -21.33
C ASN A 158 -18.06 17.64 -19.83
N HIS A 159 -19.09 17.62 -18.97
CA HIS A 159 -18.92 17.79 -17.52
C HIS A 159 -17.94 16.77 -16.94
N GLN A 160 -16.89 17.24 -16.27
CA GLN A 160 -15.79 16.43 -15.81
C GLN A 160 -15.93 16.04 -14.34
N THR A 161 -15.48 14.82 -14.02
CA THR A 161 -15.25 14.43 -12.62
C THR A 161 -14.08 15.22 -12.00
N GLN A 162 -13.82 15.04 -10.70
CA GLN A 162 -12.66 15.65 -10.04
C GLN A 162 -11.31 15.14 -10.54
N THR A 163 -11.31 14.05 -11.34
CA THR A 163 -10.13 13.52 -12.04
C THR A 163 -10.12 13.87 -13.52
N ASP A 164 -10.91 14.87 -13.92
CA ASP A 164 -11.06 15.35 -15.29
C ASP A 164 -11.67 14.30 -16.26
N SER A 165 -12.38 13.28 -15.76
CA SER A 165 -13.01 12.24 -16.58
C SER A 165 -14.35 12.70 -17.15
N THR A 166 -14.51 12.69 -18.48
CA THR A 166 -15.77 13.04 -19.16
C THR A 166 -16.75 11.86 -19.24
N PRO A 167 -18.05 12.10 -19.51
CA PRO A 167 -19.02 11.03 -19.78
C PRO A 167 -18.62 10.17 -20.98
N LEU A 168 -17.99 10.77 -22.00
CA LEU A 168 -17.44 10.05 -23.14
C LEU A 168 -16.35 9.07 -22.72
N ARG A 169 -15.41 9.50 -21.88
CA ARG A 169 -14.35 8.62 -21.37
C ARG A 169 -14.93 7.45 -20.56
N ALA A 170 -15.97 7.68 -19.77
CA ALA A 170 -16.68 6.62 -19.03
C ALA A 170 -17.33 5.59 -19.98
N ALA A 171 -18.00 6.05 -21.05
CA ALA A 171 -18.57 5.16 -22.06
C ALA A 171 -17.48 4.37 -22.83
N CYS A 172 -16.33 5.00 -23.11
CA CYS A 172 -15.18 4.35 -23.74
C CYS A 172 -14.55 3.28 -22.85
N PHE A 173 -14.49 3.49 -21.53
CA PHE A 173 -13.98 2.49 -20.58
C PHE A 173 -14.82 1.20 -20.61
N GLU A 174 -16.14 1.33 -20.76
CA GLU A 174 -17.09 0.20 -20.77
C GLU A 174 -17.36 -0.39 -22.16
N GLY A 175 -16.81 0.21 -23.22
CA GLY A 175 -17.00 -0.28 -24.58
C GLY A 175 -18.41 -0.06 -25.14
N ARG A 176 -19.16 0.92 -24.60
CA ARG A 176 -20.54 1.23 -25.01
C ARG A 176 -20.55 2.07 -26.28
N LEU A 177 -20.29 1.44 -27.43
CA LEU A 177 -20.20 2.13 -28.72
C LEU A 177 -21.44 2.97 -29.04
N ASP A 178 -22.64 2.46 -28.73
CA ASP A 178 -23.91 3.16 -28.94
C ASP A 178 -24.02 4.48 -28.14
N VAL A 179 -23.46 4.50 -26.92
CA VAL A 179 -23.35 5.70 -26.10
C VAL A 179 -22.25 6.62 -26.62
N VAL A 180 -21.09 6.08 -26.98
CA VAL A 180 -19.96 6.84 -27.55
C VAL A 180 -20.39 7.59 -28.81
N GLU A 181 -21.04 6.90 -29.76
CA GLU A 181 -21.58 7.47 -30.99
C GLU A 181 -22.55 8.61 -30.70
N TYR A 182 -23.45 8.41 -29.75
CA TYR A 182 -24.45 9.41 -29.39
C TYR A 182 -23.81 10.65 -28.75
N LEU A 183 -22.87 10.47 -27.81
CA LEU A 183 -22.17 11.57 -27.15
C LEU A 183 -21.38 12.41 -28.17
N VAL A 184 -20.61 11.78 -29.04
CA VAL A 184 -19.83 12.48 -30.09
C VAL A 184 -20.76 13.24 -31.04
N ALA A 185 -21.88 12.64 -31.45
CA ALA A 185 -22.87 13.31 -32.29
C ALA A 185 -23.53 14.54 -31.63
N HIS A 186 -23.42 14.70 -30.30
CA HIS A 186 -23.99 15.81 -29.53
C HIS A 186 -22.91 16.72 -28.92
N GLY A 187 -21.71 16.73 -29.49
CA GLY A 187 -20.67 17.70 -29.14
C GLY A 187 -19.73 17.28 -28.01
N ALA A 188 -19.66 15.98 -27.68
CA ALA A 188 -18.60 15.47 -26.81
C ALA A 188 -17.22 15.65 -27.48
N ASP A 189 -16.29 16.24 -26.77
CA ASP A 189 -14.91 16.37 -27.24
C ASP A 189 -14.12 15.10 -26.90
N LEU A 190 -13.74 14.38 -27.96
CA LEU A 190 -12.99 13.13 -27.91
C LEU A 190 -11.54 13.28 -27.45
N ASN A 191 -11.00 14.51 -27.42
CA ASN A 191 -9.61 14.79 -27.04
C ASN A 191 -9.46 15.36 -25.62
N ILE A 192 -10.56 15.54 -24.88
CA ILE A 192 -10.46 15.85 -23.44
C ILE A 192 -9.91 14.61 -22.73
N ALA A 193 -8.70 14.77 -22.21
CA ALA A 193 -8.03 13.77 -21.40
C ALA A 193 -8.33 14.02 -19.91
N ASN A 194 -8.11 12.97 -19.10
CA ASN A 194 -8.20 13.10 -17.65
C ASN A 194 -6.96 13.81 -17.05
N ALA A 195 -6.91 13.94 -15.72
CA ALA A 195 -5.86 14.66 -15.00
C ALA A 195 -4.43 14.11 -15.22
N PHE A 196 -4.32 12.93 -15.84
CA PHE A 196 -3.07 12.24 -16.14
C PHE A 196 -2.80 12.16 -17.66
N ASN A 197 -3.49 12.98 -18.45
CA ASN A 197 -3.47 12.98 -19.91
C ASN A 197 -3.86 11.64 -20.56
N ASN A 198 -4.67 10.81 -19.88
CA ASN A 198 -5.22 9.61 -20.51
C ASN A 198 -6.47 9.96 -21.32
N SER A 199 -6.40 9.77 -22.63
CA SER A 199 -7.48 10.06 -23.57
C SER A 199 -8.51 8.91 -23.67
N CYS A 200 -9.65 9.20 -24.31
CA CYS A 200 -10.66 8.19 -24.65
C CYS A 200 -10.09 7.04 -25.49
N LEU A 201 -9.18 7.36 -26.43
CA LEU A 201 -8.51 6.36 -27.28
C LEU A 201 -7.59 5.45 -26.47
N MET A 202 -6.86 5.99 -25.48
CA MET A 202 -5.98 5.21 -24.61
C MET A 202 -6.78 4.22 -23.75
N ILE A 203 -7.87 4.67 -23.12
CA ILE A 203 -8.64 3.80 -22.24
C ILE A 203 -9.41 2.71 -23.01
N ALA A 204 -9.95 3.04 -24.20
CA ALA A 204 -10.57 2.05 -25.08
C ALA A 204 -9.55 1.03 -25.59
N SER A 205 -8.34 1.50 -25.94
CA SER A 205 -7.21 0.64 -26.34
C SER A 205 -6.76 -0.28 -25.21
N PHE A 206 -6.70 0.20 -23.97
CA PHE A 206 -6.37 -0.60 -22.79
C PHE A 206 -7.41 -1.70 -22.51
N LYS A 207 -8.70 -1.33 -22.50
CA LYS A 207 -9.79 -2.26 -22.19
C LYS A 207 -10.12 -3.25 -23.33
N GLY A 208 -9.56 -3.06 -24.54
CA GLY A 208 -9.74 -4.00 -25.65
C GLY A 208 -10.98 -3.74 -26.50
N HIS A 209 -11.54 -2.52 -26.47
CA HIS A 209 -12.78 -2.19 -27.17
C HIS A 209 -12.54 -1.79 -28.62
N THR A 210 -12.24 -2.76 -29.48
CA THR A 210 -11.84 -2.56 -30.89
C THR A 210 -12.80 -1.66 -31.67
N SER A 211 -14.11 -1.86 -31.52
CA SER A 211 -15.13 -1.08 -32.25
C SER A 211 -15.17 0.39 -31.80
N VAL A 212 -14.95 0.67 -30.52
CA VAL A 212 -14.83 2.02 -29.98
C VAL A 212 -13.54 2.68 -30.47
N VAL A 213 -12.41 1.96 -30.45
CA VAL A 213 -11.14 2.47 -30.98
C VAL A 213 -11.27 2.89 -32.45
N GLU A 214 -11.83 2.01 -33.28
CA GLU A 214 -12.02 2.29 -34.70
C GLU A 214 -12.94 3.51 -34.92
N PHE A 215 -14.03 3.61 -34.15
CA PHE A 215 -14.92 4.77 -34.20
C PHE A 215 -14.20 6.07 -33.81
N LEU A 216 -13.45 6.07 -32.71
CA LEU A 216 -12.73 7.25 -32.23
C LEU A 216 -11.71 7.73 -33.27
N LEU A 217 -10.93 6.82 -33.86
CA LEU A 217 -9.94 7.15 -34.88
C LEU A 217 -10.59 7.72 -36.15
N LYS A 218 -11.70 7.14 -36.61
CA LYS A 218 -12.48 7.66 -37.75
C LYS A 218 -13.03 9.07 -37.51
N ASN A 219 -13.26 9.44 -36.25
CA ASN A 219 -13.78 10.75 -35.86
C ASN A 219 -12.68 11.72 -35.39
N GLY A 220 -11.41 11.45 -35.69
CA GLY A 220 -10.31 12.39 -35.48
C GLY A 220 -9.63 12.32 -34.12
N ALA A 221 -9.71 11.17 -33.42
CA ALA A 221 -8.91 10.96 -32.21
C ALA A 221 -7.41 11.01 -32.51
N LEU A 222 -6.68 11.74 -31.68
CA LEU A 222 -5.25 11.94 -31.83
C LEU A 222 -4.49 10.65 -31.42
N VAL A 223 -4.02 9.91 -32.42
CA VAL A 223 -3.42 8.56 -32.26
C VAL A 223 -2.12 8.54 -31.44
N ASN A 224 -1.33 9.62 -31.51
CA ASN A 224 0.01 9.72 -30.91
C ASN A 224 0.05 10.61 -29.65
N GLU A 225 -1.11 10.93 -29.06
CA GLU A 225 -1.15 11.63 -27.78
C GLU A 225 -0.45 10.83 -26.67
N ARG A 226 0.04 11.56 -25.67
CA ARG A 226 0.86 11.01 -24.58
C ARG A 226 0.23 11.28 -23.22
N ALA A 227 0.08 10.20 -22.46
CA ALA A 227 -0.22 10.28 -21.03
C ALA A 227 0.96 10.95 -20.29
N LEU A 228 0.76 11.27 -19.01
CA LEU A 228 1.79 11.87 -18.16
C LEU A 228 3.07 11.01 -18.07
N CYS A 229 2.92 9.68 -18.10
CA CYS A 229 4.01 8.70 -18.16
C CYS A 229 4.64 8.56 -19.57
N GLN A 230 4.26 9.42 -20.51
CA GLN A 230 4.62 9.40 -21.93
C GLN A 230 4.16 8.14 -22.69
N ALA A 231 3.27 7.32 -22.12
CA ALA A 231 2.64 6.21 -22.82
C ALA A 231 1.60 6.71 -23.84
N THR A 232 1.45 5.98 -24.94
CA THR A 232 0.48 6.24 -26.02
C THR A 232 -0.56 5.13 -26.08
N ALA A 233 -1.66 5.31 -26.83
CA ALA A 233 -2.65 4.25 -27.05
C ALA A 233 -2.03 2.91 -27.51
N LEU A 234 -0.96 2.98 -28.32
CA LEU A 234 -0.24 1.79 -28.80
C LEU A 234 0.47 1.04 -27.67
N HIS A 235 0.99 1.75 -26.65
CA HIS A 235 1.57 1.12 -25.45
C HIS A 235 0.51 0.33 -24.68
N TYR A 236 -0.65 0.93 -24.41
CA TYR A 236 -1.74 0.29 -23.68
C TYR A 236 -2.26 -0.97 -24.40
N ALA A 237 -2.47 -0.88 -25.72
CA ALA A 237 -2.89 -2.04 -26.52
C ALA A 237 -1.82 -3.14 -26.54
N SER A 238 -0.54 -2.75 -26.58
CA SER A 238 0.61 -3.67 -26.62
C SER A 238 0.84 -4.39 -25.31
N GLU A 239 0.69 -3.73 -24.15
CA GLU A 239 0.78 -4.35 -22.82
C GLU A 239 -0.30 -5.42 -22.64
N MET A 240 -1.51 -5.14 -23.10
CA MET A 240 -2.66 -6.03 -22.96
C MET A 240 -2.74 -7.12 -24.04
N GLY A 241 -1.96 -7.00 -25.12
CA GLY A 241 -1.92 -7.98 -26.20
C GLY A 241 -3.08 -7.88 -27.19
N HIS A 242 -3.72 -6.70 -27.29
CA HIS A 242 -4.87 -6.48 -28.18
C HIS A 242 -4.39 -6.32 -29.64
N TYR A 243 -4.12 -7.44 -30.29
CA TYR A 243 -3.57 -7.50 -31.66
C TYR A 243 -4.32 -6.61 -32.66
N ASP A 244 -5.65 -6.72 -32.71
CA ASP A 244 -6.46 -5.96 -33.68
C ASP A 244 -6.37 -4.45 -33.45
N ILE A 245 -6.34 -4.03 -32.18
CA ILE A 245 -6.20 -2.62 -31.82
C ILE A 245 -4.80 -2.12 -32.19
N CYS A 246 -3.75 -2.89 -31.90
CA CYS A 246 -2.40 -2.55 -32.32
C CYS A 246 -2.31 -2.38 -33.85
N ARG A 247 -2.92 -3.29 -34.62
CA ARG A 247 -2.99 -3.21 -36.08
C ARG A 247 -3.71 -1.93 -36.52
N ILE A 248 -4.91 -1.68 -36.01
CA ILE A 248 -5.70 -0.49 -36.35
C ILE A 248 -4.94 0.80 -36.02
N LEU A 249 -4.32 0.89 -34.85
CA LEU A 249 -3.53 2.07 -34.46
C LEU A 249 -2.38 2.32 -35.45
N LEU A 250 -1.67 1.28 -35.88
CA LEU A 250 -0.61 1.39 -36.89
C LEU A 250 -1.15 1.80 -38.27
N GLU A 251 -2.32 1.30 -38.68
CA GLU A 251 -3.00 1.73 -39.92
C GLU A 251 -3.33 3.22 -39.90
N TYR A 252 -3.62 3.77 -38.72
CA TYR A 252 -3.88 5.21 -38.49
C TYR A 252 -2.62 6.02 -38.16
N GLY A 253 -1.43 5.47 -38.36
CA GLY A 253 -0.16 6.21 -38.23
C GLY A 253 0.39 6.31 -36.80
N ALA A 254 0.06 5.36 -35.92
CA ALA A 254 0.74 5.24 -34.63
C ALA A 254 2.23 4.93 -34.83
N ILE A 255 3.09 5.54 -33.99
CA ILE A 255 4.56 5.36 -34.05
C ILE A 255 5.12 4.71 -32.78
N GLN A 256 6.29 4.07 -32.89
CA GLN A 256 7.01 3.39 -31.79
C GLN A 256 7.74 4.41 -30.88
N MET A 257 6.98 5.28 -30.21
CA MET A 257 7.53 6.21 -29.22
C MET A 257 8.02 5.48 -27.97
N LYS A 258 9.05 6.01 -27.31
CA LYS A 258 9.45 5.57 -25.96
C LYS A 258 8.69 6.35 -24.90
N ASN A 259 8.29 5.66 -23.83
CA ASN A 259 7.68 6.27 -22.65
C ASN A 259 8.73 6.81 -21.65
N GLU A 260 8.31 7.21 -20.44
CA GLU A 260 9.22 7.76 -19.41
C GLU A 260 10.30 6.78 -18.95
N TYR A 261 10.07 5.48 -19.09
CA TYR A 261 11.02 4.41 -18.75
C TYR A 261 11.88 3.98 -19.96
N GLY A 262 11.77 4.66 -21.10
CA GLY A 262 12.51 4.32 -22.31
C GLY A 262 11.97 3.11 -23.07
N MET A 263 10.84 2.55 -22.67
CA MET A 263 10.20 1.40 -23.32
C MET A 263 9.31 1.87 -24.48
N SER A 264 9.46 1.23 -25.64
CA SER A 264 8.54 1.37 -26.77
C SER A 264 7.41 0.34 -26.71
N PRO A 265 6.33 0.48 -27.51
CA PRO A 265 5.23 -0.48 -27.52
C PRO A 265 5.67 -1.93 -27.79
N VAL A 266 6.62 -2.15 -28.71
CA VAL A 266 7.16 -3.51 -28.96
C VAL A 266 7.86 -4.11 -27.74
N ILE A 267 8.56 -3.28 -26.97
CA ILE A 267 9.26 -3.69 -25.75
C ILE A 267 8.27 -4.03 -24.64
N TYR A 268 7.15 -3.30 -24.54
CA TYR A 268 6.04 -3.68 -23.65
C TYR A 268 5.40 -5.01 -24.04
N ALA A 269 5.09 -5.19 -25.32
CA ALA A 269 4.53 -6.44 -25.83
C ALA A 269 5.47 -7.62 -25.52
N ALA A 270 6.78 -7.43 -25.74
CA ALA A 270 7.80 -8.43 -25.44
C ALA A 270 7.88 -8.76 -23.95
N GLU A 271 7.97 -7.74 -23.08
CA GLU A 271 8.04 -7.92 -21.61
C GLU A 271 6.78 -8.62 -21.05
N LYS A 272 5.60 -8.36 -21.62
CA LYS A 272 4.34 -8.99 -21.22
C LYS A 272 4.00 -10.27 -21.98
N THR A 273 4.97 -10.86 -22.69
CA THR A 273 4.81 -12.12 -23.45
C THR A 273 3.68 -12.09 -24.51
N ARG A 274 3.37 -10.93 -25.07
CA ARG A 274 2.35 -10.73 -26.11
C ARG A 274 2.90 -11.10 -27.50
N GLU A 275 3.10 -12.40 -27.69
CA GLU A 275 3.71 -13.00 -28.88
C GLU A 275 3.15 -12.47 -30.20
N SER A 276 1.82 -12.50 -30.37
CA SER A 276 1.15 -12.05 -31.59
C SER A 276 1.39 -10.58 -31.92
N VAL A 277 1.51 -9.72 -30.90
CA VAL A 277 1.79 -8.29 -31.08
C VAL A 277 3.25 -8.06 -31.46
N VAL A 278 4.18 -8.80 -30.86
CA VAL A 278 5.60 -8.74 -31.25
C VAL A 278 5.79 -9.20 -32.69
N GLU A 279 5.14 -10.30 -33.10
CA GLU A 279 5.16 -10.78 -34.49
C GLU A 279 4.56 -9.75 -35.47
N LEU A 280 3.44 -9.10 -35.09
CA LEU A 280 2.85 -8.01 -35.86
C LEU A 280 3.87 -6.88 -36.10
N PHE A 281 4.52 -6.41 -35.04
CA PHE A 281 5.45 -5.29 -35.16
C PHE A 281 6.74 -5.66 -35.93
N CYS A 282 7.22 -6.89 -35.79
CA CYS A 282 8.37 -7.38 -36.55
C CYS A 282 8.09 -7.52 -38.05
N THR A 283 6.85 -7.80 -38.43
CA THR A 283 6.41 -7.94 -39.83
C THR A 283 5.88 -6.63 -40.43
N TRP A 284 5.54 -5.64 -39.61
CA TRP A 284 5.08 -4.33 -40.08
C TRP A 284 6.18 -3.59 -40.86
N ASN A 285 5.82 -3.08 -42.04
CA ASN A 285 6.78 -2.46 -42.94
C ASN A 285 7.36 -1.18 -42.32
N GLU A 286 8.69 -1.07 -42.31
CA GLU A 286 9.46 0.10 -41.83
C GLU A 286 9.15 0.58 -40.40
N LEU A 287 8.46 -0.22 -39.56
CA LEU A 287 8.13 0.15 -38.18
C LEU A 287 9.34 0.07 -37.24
N LEU A 288 10.11 -1.00 -37.38
CA LEU A 288 11.23 -1.33 -36.49
C LEU A 288 12.53 -1.45 -37.28
N THR A 289 13.59 -0.87 -36.75
CA THR A 289 14.95 -1.12 -37.21
C THR A 289 15.36 -2.57 -36.95
N LYS A 290 16.38 -3.06 -37.66
CA LYS A 290 16.93 -4.42 -37.43
C LYS A 290 17.31 -4.64 -35.96
N LYS A 291 17.90 -3.62 -35.31
CA LYS A 291 18.28 -3.67 -33.89
C LYS A 291 17.06 -3.79 -32.98
N GLU A 292 16.01 -3.00 -33.20
CA GLU A 292 14.79 -3.06 -32.38
C GLU A 292 14.06 -4.40 -32.52
N LYS A 293 14.06 -5.00 -33.73
CA LYS A 293 13.52 -6.36 -33.92
C LYS A 293 14.32 -7.39 -33.11
N ILE A 294 15.65 -7.30 -33.12
CA ILE A 294 16.51 -8.18 -32.32
C ILE A 294 16.21 -8.02 -30.84
N ASP A 295 16.19 -6.77 -30.32
CA ASP A 295 15.95 -6.50 -28.91
C ASP A 295 14.54 -7.00 -28.50
N ALA A 296 13.52 -6.82 -29.35
CA ALA A 296 12.17 -7.34 -29.10
C ALA A 296 12.12 -8.88 -29.03
N LEU A 297 12.78 -9.58 -29.96
CA LEU A 297 12.84 -11.04 -30.01
C LEU A 297 13.62 -11.61 -28.81
N GLU A 298 14.76 -11.02 -28.47
CA GLU A 298 15.54 -11.43 -27.31
C GLU A 298 14.78 -11.19 -26.00
N LEU A 299 14.11 -10.04 -25.87
CA LEU A 299 13.34 -9.71 -24.67
C LEU A 299 12.10 -10.59 -24.50
N ILE A 300 11.35 -10.90 -25.56
CA ILE A 300 10.21 -11.81 -25.43
C ILE A 300 10.68 -13.22 -25.06
N GLY A 301 11.83 -13.65 -25.60
CA GLY A 301 12.48 -14.90 -25.19
C GLY A 301 12.85 -14.89 -23.70
N ALA A 302 13.50 -13.83 -23.23
CA ALA A 302 13.82 -13.62 -21.83
C ALA A 302 12.57 -13.55 -20.92
N SER A 303 11.47 -13.06 -21.46
CA SER A 303 10.20 -12.95 -20.76
C SER A 303 9.54 -14.30 -20.55
N PHE A 304 9.44 -15.13 -21.59
CA PHE A 304 8.96 -16.51 -21.47
C PHE A 304 9.77 -17.37 -20.47
N ALA A 305 11.04 -17.06 -20.26
CA ALA A 305 11.89 -17.81 -19.33
C ALA A 305 11.62 -17.50 -17.84
N ASN A 306 11.04 -16.33 -17.52
CA ASN A 306 10.88 -15.87 -16.13
C ASN A 306 9.52 -15.19 -15.86
N ASP A 307 8.53 -15.39 -16.74
CA ASP A 307 7.15 -14.97 -16.49
C ASP A 307 6.42 -16.01 -15.63
N LYS A 308 5.59 -15.55 -14.69
CA LYS A 308 4.87 -16.44 -13.78
C LYS A 308 3.76 -17.22 -14.49
N ASP A 309 3.01 -16.54 -15.35
CA ASP A 309 1.75 -17.06 -15.89
C ASP A 309 1.95 -17.70 -17.28
N ASN A 310 2.96 -17.26 -18.02
CA ASN A 310 3.25 -17.67 -19.40
C ASN A 310 4.60 -18.41 -19.52
N TYR A 311 5.16 -18.93 -18.42
CA TYR A 311 6.44 -19.63 -18.42
C TYR A 311 6.53 -20.69 -19.53
N ASN A 312 7.47 -20.53 -20.45
CA ASN A 312 7.70 -21.48 -21.54
C ASN A 312 9.16 -21.46 -22.02
N ILE A 313 9.97 -22.39 -21.50
CA ILE A 313 11.40 -22.42 -21.80
C ILE A 313 11.72 -22.73 -23.27
N THR A 314 10.87 -23.52 -23.93
CA THR A 314 11.02 -23.83 -25.36
C THR A 314 10.81 -22.60 -26.23
N LYS A 315 9.78 -21.79 -25.93
CA LYS A 315 9.57 -20.50 -26.59
C LYS A 315 10.68 -19.52 -26.25
N ALA A 316 11.15 -19.51 -25.00
CA ALA A 316 12.27 -18.67 -24.59
C ALA A 316 13.50 -18.88 -25.48
N TYR A 317 13.94 -20.14 -25.60
CA TYR A 317 15.06 -20.51 -26.47
C TYR A 317 14.78 -20.18 -27.94
N LYS A 318 13.59 -20.53 -28.46
CA LYS A 318 13.20 -20.22 -29.84
C LYS A 318 13.39 -18.73 -30.16
N TYR A 319 12.87 -17.84 -29.31
CA TYR A 319 12.93 -16.40 -29.56
C TYR A 319 14.33 -15.81 -29.36
N MET A 320 15.09 -16.30 -28.39
CA MET A 320 16.51 -15.94 -28.25
C MET A 320 17.31 -16.36 -29.49
N LEU A 321 17.04 -17.55 -30.02
CA LEU A 321 17.69 -18.06 -31.23
C LEU A 321 17.32 -17.22 -32.46
N LEU A 322 16.05 -16.88 -32.64
CA LEU A 322 15.60 -15.99 -33.73
C LEU A 322 16.29 -14.61 -33.64
N GLY A 323 16.41 -14.04 -32.44
CA GLY A 323 17.16 -12.80 -32.23
C GLY A 323 18.63 -12.94 -32.62
N MET A 324 19.26 -14.04 -32.24
CA MET A 324 20.65 -14.35 -32.57
C MET A 324 20.84 -14.56 -34.08
N GLU A 325 20.00 -15.35 -34.74
CA GLU A 325 20.03 -15.53 -36.20
C GLU A 325 19.89 -14.20 -36.93
N LEU A 326 19.01 -13.32 -36.46
CA LEU A 326 18.85 -11.98 -37.04
C LEU A 326 20.09 -11.10 -36.87
N ARG A 327 20.86 -11.23 -35.78
CA ARG A 327 22.16 -10.54 -35.62
C ARG A 327 23.16 -10.95 -36.71
N TYR A 328 23.16 -12.23 -37.08
CA TYR A 328 24.11 -12.84 -38.03
C TYR A 328 23.54 -12.99 -39.45
N SER A 329 22.32 -12.48 -39.71
CA SER A 329 21.65 -12.64 -41.01
C SER A 329 22.35 -11.91 -42.18
N ASP A 330 23.24 -10.96 -41.86
CA ASP A 330 24.02 -10.18 -42.81
C ASP A 330 25.50 -10.27 -42.38
N SER A 331 26.31 -10.97 -43.18
CA SER A 331 27.71 -11.24 -42.85
C SER A 331 28.58 -9.99 -42.84
N GLU A 332 28.19 -8.95 -43.59
CA GLU A 332 28.93 -7.69 -43.67
C GLU A 332 28.52 -6.71 -42.55
N ASN A 333 27.35 -6.90 -41.95
CA ASN A 333 26.80 -6.01 -40.92
C ASN A 333 26.26 -6.78 -39.71
N ILE A 334 27.15 -7.50 -39.02
CA ILE A 334 26.84 -8.27 -37.82
C ILE A 334 26.60 -7.32 -36.63
N ILE A 335 25.43 -7.43 -35.99
CA ILE A 335 25.09 -6.66 -34.79
C ILE A 335 25.52 -7.45 -33.55
N ARG A 336 26.73 -7.20 -33.07
CA ARG A 336 27.27 -7.87 -31.87
C ARG A 336 26.55 -7.43 -30.58
N LYS A 337 26.44 -8.34 -29.61
CA LYS A 337 25.96 -7.99 -28.27
C LYS A 337 27.02 -7.14 -27.54
N PRO A 338 26.61 -6.12 -26.78
CA PRO A 338 27.55 -5.37 -25.95
C PRO A 338 28.00 -6.22 -24.75
N PHE A 339 29.25 -6.05 -24.32
CA PHE A 339 29.75 -6.69 -23.10
C PHE A 339 29.24 -5.94 -21.86
N SER A 340 28.60 -6.65 -20.94
CA SER A 340 28.17 -6.16 -19.64
C SER A 340 29.05 -6.74 -18.52
N THR A 341 29.13 -6.05 -17.39
CA THR A 341 29.82 -6.57 -16.20
C THR A 341 29.01 -7.75 -15.65
N PRO A 342 29.63 -8.91 -15.40
CA PRO A 342 28.93 -10.06 -14.83
C PRO A 342 28.31 -9.73 -13.48
N ILE A 343 27.05 -10.14 -13.30
CA ILE A 343 26.29 -9.89 -12.07
C ILE A 343 26.38 -11.14 -11.18
N PRO A 344 26.90 -11.05 -9.94
CA PRO A 344 27.04 -12.21 -9.05
C PRO A 344 25.73 -12.96 -8.78
N ALA A 345 24.61 -12.22 -8.70
CA ALA A 345 23.29 -12.80 -8.52
C ALA A 345 22.89 -13.73 -9.69
N TYR A 346 23.40 -13.47 -10.89
CA TYR A 346 23.16 -14.29 -12.09
C TYR A 346 24.26 -15.32 -12.31
N ASP A 347 24.94 -15.78 -11.26
CA ASP A 347 26.11 -16.70 -11.38
C ASP A 347 27.28 -16.11 -12.18
N ASN A 348 27.39 -14.79 -12.24
CA ASN A 348 28.33 -14.08 -13.13
C ASN A 348 28.16 -14.50 -14.60
N TRP A 349 26.93 -14.80 -15.02
CA TRP A 349 26.62 -15.18 -16.38
C TRP A 349 26.99 -14.06 -17.35
N ILE A 350 27.53 -14.45 -18.50
CA ILE A 350 27.84 -13.57 -19.63
C ILE A 350 26.99 -14.05 -20.79
N GLU A 351 26.28 -13.12 -21.43
CA GLU A 351 25.40 -13.46 -22.55
C GLU A 351 26.13 -14.21 -23.65
N CYS A 352 25.49 -15.25 -24.19
CA CYS A 352 25.96 -15.96 -25.37
C CYS A 352 26.20 -14.95 -26.51
N GLN A 353 27.39 -14.99 -27.10
CA GLN A 353 27.82 -14.08 -28.17
C GLN A 353 27.57 -14.68 -29.55
N THR A 354 27.52 -16.01 -29.66
CA THR A 354 27.38 -16.75 -30.93
C THR A 354 26.19 -17.70 -30.91
N ILE A 355 25.73 -18.09 -32.11
CA ILE A 355 24.66 -19.10 -32.27
C ILE A 355 25.08 -20.43 -31.62
N ALA A 356 26.34 -20.83 -31.78
CA ALA A 356 26.85 -22.08 -31.22
C ALA A 356 26.86 -22.09 -29.68
N GLU A 357 27.21 -20.96 -29.05
CA GLU A 357 27.12 -20.81 -27.58
C GLU A 357 25.68 -20.93 -27.08
N LEU A 358 24.74 -20.30 -27.78
CA LEU A 358 23.32 -20.38 -27.42
C LEU A 358 22.77 -21.81 -27.60
N GLN A 359 23.14 -22.50 -28.68
CA GLN A 359 22.77 -23.90 -28.92
C GLN A 359 23.34 -24.84 -27.84
N ALA A 360 24.52 -24.55 -27.31
CA ALA A 360 25.14 -25.36 -26.26
C ALA A 360 24.33 -25.33 -24.94
N ILE A 361 23.51 -24.30 -24.71
CA ILE A 361 22.70 -24.16 -23.49
C ILE A 361 21.22 -24.54 -23.67
N GLU A 362 20.80 -24.98 -24.87
CA GLU A 362 19.40 -25.29 -25.20
C GLU A 362 18.70 -26.18 -24.17
N PHE A 363 19.39 -27.23 -23.71
CA PHE A 363 18.84 -28.20 -22.76
C PHE A 363 19.24 -27.92 -21.30
N ASN A 364 19.92 -26.81 -21.03
CA ASN A 364 20.27 -26.38 -19.68
C ASN A 364 19.35 -25.23 -19.25
N HIS A 365 18.23 -25.58 -18.60
CA HIS A 365 17.23 -24.61 -18.17
C HIS A 365 17.80 -23.52 -17.26
N ASN A 366 18.71 -23.87 -16.34
CA ASN A 366 19.29 -22.87 -15.43
C ASN A 366 20.12 -21.84 -16.21
N SER A 367 20.92 -22.29 -17.18
CA SER A 367 21.68 -21.40 -18.07
C SER A 367 20.76 -20.50 -18.88
N LEU A 368 19.65 -21.03 -19.43
CA LEU A 368 18.66 -20.22 -20.14
C LEU A 368 17.98 -19.18 -19.22
N HIS A 369 17.72 -19.51 -17.96
CA HIS A 369 17.19 -18.54 -17.00
C HIS A 369 18.19 -17.42 -16.71
N MET A 370 19.49 -17.72 -16.55
CA MET A 370 20.52 -16.70 -16.32
C MET A 370 20.78 -15.85 -17.57
N GLU A 371 20.78 -16.47 -18.76
CA GLU A 371 20.81 -15.77 -20.05
C GLU A 371 19.63 -14.79 -20.15
N ALA A 372 18.42 -15.25 -19.83
CA ALA A 372 17.22 -14.41 -19.85
C ALA A 372 17.29 -13.20 -18.91
N LEU A 373 17.73 -13.38 -17.66
CA LEU A 373 17.86 -12.27 -16.71
C LEU A 373 18.88 -11.24 -17.19
N THR A 374 20.00 -11.71 -17.76
CA THR A 374 21.06 -10.84 -18.28
C THR A 374 20.61 -10.07 -19.53
N ILE A 375 19.94 -10.75 -20.47
CA ILE A 375 19.31 -10.12 -21.65
C ILE A 375 18.34 -9.01 -21.22
N ARG A 376 17.47 -9.32 -20.25
CA ARG A 376 16.44 -8.39 -19.79
C ARG A 376 17.05 -7.12 -19.19
N GLU A 377 18.03 -7.25 -18.30
CA GLU A 377 18.69 -6.11 -17.66
C GLU A 377 19.45 -5.25 -18.68
N ARG A 378 20.08 -5.87 -19.69
CA ARG A 378 20.71 -5.14 -20.80
C ARG A 378 19.71 -4.33 -21.63
N ILE A 379 18.57 -4.92 -22.00
CA ILE A 379 17.62 -4.30 -22.92
C ILE A 379 16.80 -3.21 -22.23
N LEU A 380 16.31 -3.49 -21.02
CA LEU A 380 15.46 -2.56 -20.29
C LEU A 380 16.26 -1.47 -19.56
N GLY A 381 17.49 -1.78 -19.13
CA GLY A 381 18.34 -0.88 -18.36
C GLY A 381 17.90 -0.70 -16.91
N ASN A 382 18.86 -0.44 -16.02
CA ASN A 382 18.67 -0.50 -14.56
C ASN A 382 17.63 0.50 -14.00
N ASP A 383 17.26 1.52 -14.78
CA ASP A 383 16.25 2.51 -14.42
C ASP A 383 14.80 2.00 -14.62
N CYS A 384 14.62 0.85 -15.29
CA CYS A 384 13.31 0.30 -15.61
C CYS A 384 12.75 -0.54 -14.44
N PRO A 385 11.55 -0.21 -13.91
CA PRO A 385 10.98 -0.88 -12.74
C PRO A 385 10.54 -2.33 -13.01
N GLU A 386 10.33 -2.71 -14.27
CA GLU A 386 9.87 -4.04 -14.66
C GLU A 386 10.96 -5.12 -14.48
N ILE A 387 12.25 -4.74 -14.38
CA ILE A 387 13.36 -5.69 -14.22
C ILE A 387 13.25 -6.53 -12.93
N ALA A 388 12.81 -5.91 -11.84
CA ALA A 388 12.86 -6.54 -10.53
C ALA A 388 11.91 -7.73 -10.40
N HIS A 389 10.75 -7.71 -11.07
CA HIS A 389 9.72 -8.75 -10.87
C HIS A 389 10.16 -10.15 -11.33
N PRO A 390 10.69 -10.34 -12.56
CA PRO A 390 11.23 -11.62 -13.00
C PRO A 390 12.38 -12.16 -12.14
N ILE A 391 13.25 -11.27 -11.63
CA ILE A 391 14.34 -11.65 -10.72
C ILE A 391 13.77 -12.20 -9.41
N ILE A 392 12.79 -11.51 -8.83
CA ILE A 392 12.11 -11.92 -7.58
C ILE A 392 11.39 -13.25 -7.80
N PHE A 393 10.64 -13.39 -8.89
CA PHE A 393 9.97 -14.64 -9.25
C PHE A 393 10.96 -15.78 -9.38
N ARG A 394 12.10 -15.54 -10.05
CA ARG A 394 13.10 -16.59 -10.19
C ARG A 394 13.70 -16.99 -8.84
N GLY A 395 13.96 -16.02 -7.95
CA GLY A 395 14.40 -16.27 -6.58
C GLY A 395 13.40 -17.10 -5.78
N ALA A 396 12.09 -16.80 -5.89
CA ALA A 396 11.03 -17.57 -5.21
C ALA A 396 11.06 -19.05 -5.62
N VAL A 397 11.20 -19.35 -6.92
CA VAL A 397 11.31 -20.74 -7.39
C VAL A 397 12.58 -21.42 -6.89
N PHE A 398 13.69 -20.70 -6.69
CA PHE A 398 14.84 -21.28 -6.02
C PHE A 398 14.55 -21.61 -4.56
N ALA A 399 13.86 -20.74 -3.83
CA ALA A 399 13.46 -21.00 -2.44
C ALA A 399 12.53 -22.22 -2.33
N ASP A 400 11.56 -22.37 -3.23
CA ASP A 400 10.66 -23.54 -3.27
C ASP A 400 11.42 -24.85 -3.48
N ASN A 401 12.57 -24.80 -4.17
CA ASN A 401 13.48 -25.93 -4.36
C ASN A 401 14.57 -26.04 -3.25
N GLY A 402 14.45 -25.29 -2.16
CA GLY A 402 15.41 -25.30 -1.04
C GLY A 402 16.74 -24.60 -1.32
N ARG A 403 16.87 -23.90 -2.45
CA ARG A 403 18.07 -23.14 -2.87
C ARG A 403 18.01 -21.70 -2.37
N PHE A 404 17.95 -21.53 -1.05
CA PHE A 404 17.86 -20.22 -0.39
C PHE A 404 19.07 -19.33 -0.68
N ASP A 405 20.24 -19.91 -0.93
CA ASP A 405 21.46 -19.21 -1.33
C ASP A 405 21.26 -18.40 -2.63
N ARG A 406 20.59 -18.99 -3.62
CA ARG A 406 20.29 -18.37 -4.91
C ARG A 406 19.12 -17.40 -4.81
N CYS A 407 18.09 -17.76 -4.06
CA CYS A 407 16.94 -16.88 -3.79
C CYS A 407 17.40 -15.54 -3.22
N GLU A 408 18.19 -15.57 -2.14
CA GLU A 408 18.66 -14.37 -1.46
C GLU A 408 19.53 -13.50 -2.39
N ALA A 409 20.45 -14.10 -3.15
CA ALA A 409 21.31 -13.35 -4.07
C ALA A 409 20.50 -12.59 -5.14
N LEU A 410 19.48 -13.25 -5.72
CA LEU A 410 18.58 -12.63 -6.70
C LEU A 410 17.73 -11.53 -6.07
N TRP A 411 17.11 -11.81 -4.92
CA TRP A 411 16.28 -10.83 -4.22
C TRP A 411 17.08 -9.61 -3.76
N MET A 412 18.33 -9.80 -3.32
CA MET A 412 19.19 -8.68 -2.91
C MET A 412 19.56 -7.78 -4.09
N HIS A 413 19.78 -8.37 -5.27
CA HIS A 413 19.99 -7.59 -6.50
C HIS A 413 18.73 -6.81 -6.87
N ALA A 414 17.56 -7.47 -6.88
CA ALA A 414 16.27 -6.83 -7.18
C ALA A 414 15.93 -5.70 -6.18
N LEU A 415 16.19 -5.90 -4.89
CA LEU A 415 16.00 -4.89 -3.84
C LEU A 415 16.85 -3.65 -4.11
N LYS A 416 18.14 -3.83 -4.41
CA LYS A 416 19.05 -2.72 -4.72
C LYS A 416 18.65 -1.97 -5.99
N LEU A 417 18.24 -2.68 -7.04
CA LEU A 417 17.72 -2.06 -8.26
C LEU A 417 16.52 -1.15 -7.94
N ARG A 418 15.57 -1.62 -7.13
CA ARG A 418 14.40 -0.82 -6.73
C ARG A 418 14.75 0.39 -5.85
N GLN A 419 15.66 0.23 -4.90
CA GLN A 419 16.10 1.35 -4.05
C GLN A 419 16.81 2.44 -4.86
N ASN A 420 17.61 2.05 -5.86
CA ASN A 420 18.31 2.99 -6.74
C ASN A 420 17.33 3.89 -7.53
N ILE A 421 16.20 3.33 -7.97
CA ILE A 421 15.15 4.07 -8.68
C ILE A 421 14.08 4.66 -7.73
N GLN A 422 14.31 4.61 -6.42
CA GLN A 422 13.44 5.16 -5.37
C GLN A 422 12.01 4.60 -5.39
N ILE A 423 11.87 3.31 -5.70
CA ILE A 423 10.59 2.59 -5.61
C ILE A 423 10.54 1.83 -4.30
N SER A 424 9.36 1.85 -3.66
CA SER A 424 9.10 1.14 -2.42
C SER A 424 9.56 -0.32 -2.47
N VAL A 425 10.35 -0.71 -1.47
CA VAL A 425 10.80 -2.09 -1.26
C VAL A 425 10.16 -2.76 -0.04
N GLN A 426 9.09 -2.17 0.51
CA GLN A 426 8.43 -2.66 1.73
C GLN A 426 8.07 -4.15 1.67
N ARG A 427 7.47 -4.58 0.55
CA ARG A 427 7.11 -6.00 0.34
C ARG A 427 8.33 -6.90 0.19
N ASP A 428 9.42 -6.40 -0.38
CA ASP A 428 10.65 -7.17 -0.59
C ASP A 428 11.38 -7.37 0.73
N LEU A 429 11.43 -6.34 1.59
CA LEU A 429 11.99 -6.44 2.94
C LEU A 429 11.25 -7.48 3.79
N LEU A 430 9.90 -7.48 3.74
CA LEU A 430 9.10 -8.48 4.45
C LEU A 430 9.39 -9.90 3.97
N ARG A 431 9.50 -10.11 2.64
CA ARG A 431 9.85 -11.42 2.06
C ARG A 431 11.17 -11.96 2.59
N PHE A 432 12.17 -11.10 2.82
CA PHE A 432 13.42 -11.52 3.46
C PHE A 432 13.22 -12.00 4.88
N ALA A 433 12.43 -11.29 5.70
CA ALA A 433 12.13 -11.73 7.06
C ALA A 433 11.41 -13.09 7.06
N GLN A 434 10.50 -13.32 6.12
CA GLN A 434 9.79 -14.59 5.92
C GLN A 434 10.75 -15.73 5.57
N VAL A 435 11.60 -15.55 4.54
CA VAL A 435 12.56 -16.58 4.11
C VAL A 435 13.60 -16.87 5.19
N PHE A 436 14.14 -15.85 5.87
CA PHE A 436 15.07 -16.08 6.98
C PHE A 436 14.41 -16.85 8.13
N SER A 437 13.14 -16.57 8.43
CA SER A 437 12.39 -17.32 9.44
C SER A 437 12.19 -18.79 9.02
N GLN A 438 11.86 -19.04 7.76
CA GLN A 438 11.74 -20.39 7.19
C GLN A 438 13.07 -21.15 7.24
N MET A 439 14.19 -20.50 6.89
CA MET A 439 15.54 -21.09 6.96
C MET A 439 15.91 -21.48 8.39
N ILE A 440 15.51 -20.67 9.39
CA ILE A 440 15.71 -20.99 10.80
C ILE A 440 14.94 -22.25 11.18
N GLN A 441 13.67 -22.33 10.79
CA GLN A 441 12.78 -23.45 11.08
C GLN A 441 13.27 -24.78 10.48
N LEU A 442 13.79 -24.73 9.24
CA LEU A 442 14.31 -25.91 8.54
C LEU A 442 15.72 -26.34 9.01
N GLY A 443 16.39 -25.56 9.86
CA GLY A 443 17.73 -25.87 10.34
C GLY A 443 18.84 -25.74 9.29
N GLU A 444 18.56 -25.10 8.15
CA GLU A 444 19.52 -24.88 7.04
C GLU A 444 20.67 -23.93 7.40
N MET A 445 20.68 -23.37 8.62
CA MET A 445 21.75 -22.53 9.14
C MET A 445 23.09 -23.29 9.34
N ILE A 446 23.09 -24.62 9.40
CA ILE A 446 24.22 -25.45 9.91
C ILE A 446 25.13 -26.03 8.81
N ARG A 447 25.02 -25.61 7.54
CA ARG A 447 25.96 -26.08 6.50
C ARG A 447 27.33 -25.41 6.67
N PHE A 448 28.35 -26.22 6.92
CA PHE A 448 29.62 -25.92 7.62
C PHE A 448 30.55 -24.79 7.08
N ASP A 449 30.20 -24.06 6.02
CA ASP A 449 30.91 -22.83 5.57
C ASP A 449 29.95 -21.62 5.37
N THR A 450 28.65 -21.78 5.66
CA THR A 450 27.55 -20.85 5.30
C THR A 450 27.09 -19.96 6.45
N VAL A 451 27.57 -20.26 7.66
CA VAL A 451 27.09 -19.70 8.92
C VAL A 451 27.39 -18.19 9.05
N HIS A 452 28.65 -17.80 8.81
CA HIS A 452 29.05 -16.38 8.71
C HIS A 452 28.28 -15.65 7.60
N CYS A 453 28.10 -16.33 6.47
CA CYS A 453 27.42 -15.80 5.30
C CYS A 453 25.94 -15.49 5.61
N PHE A 454 25.25 -16.34 6.38
CA PHE A 454 23.85 -16.11 6.77
C PHE A 454 23.67 -14.86 7.63
N PHE A 455 24.50 -14.70 8.68
CA PHE A 455 24.42 -13.53 9.55
C PHE A 455 24.73 -12.23 8.79
N PHE A 456 25.77 -12.26 7.95
CA PHE A 456 26.13 -11.15 7.07
C PHE A 456 24.98 -10.74 6.13
N LYS A 457 24.24 -11.72 5.59
CA LYS A 457 23.08 -11.48 4.72
C LYS A 457 21.94 -10.79 5.47
N ILE A 458 21.57 -11.27 6.67
CA ILE A 458 20.53 -10.63 7.47
C ILE A 458 20.91 -9.18 7.81
N LEU A 459 22.18 -8.93 8.19
CA LEU A 459 22.67 -7.57 8.44
C LEU A 459 22.58 -6.67 7.20
N SER A 460 22.84 -7.22 6.01
CA SER A 460 22.76 -6.48 4.76
C SER A 460 21.32 -6.10 4.41
N VAL A 461 20.35 -6.98 4.67
CA VAL A 461 18.92 -6.66 4.52
C VAL A 461 18.49 -5.61 5.54
N LEU A 462 18.92 -5.72 6.80
CA LEU A 462 18.64 -4.71 7.83
C LEU A 462 19.20 -3.34 7.45
N GLU A 463 20.40 -3.28 6.87
CA GLU A 463 20.99 -2.03 6.38
C GLU A 463 20.16 -1.41 5.25
N CYS A 464 19.66 -2.24 4.31
CA CYS A 464 18.77 -1.77 3.26
C CYS A 464 17.42 -1.27 3.82
N CYS A 465 16.86 -1.96 4.84
CA CYS A 465 15.66 -1.53 5.55
C CYS A 465 15.85 -0.16 6.23
N ILE A 466 16.99 0.04 6.90
CA ILE A 466 17.33 1.33 7.53
C ILE A 466 17.48 2.43 6.47
N THR A 467 18.12 2.11 5.34
CA THR A 467 18.30 3.05 4.21
C THR A 467 16.96 3.46 3.61
N GLU A 468 16.03 2.52 3.49
CA GLU A 468 14.67 2.80 3.00
C GLU A 468 13.93 3.76 3.93
N ILE A 469 13.98 3.50 5.23
CA ILE A 469 13.33 4.35 6.24
C ILE A 469 13.94 5.76 6.23
N GLU A 470 15.25 5.89 6.05
CA GLU A 470 15.92 7.19 5.91
C GLU A 470 15.49 7.93 4.65
N SER A 471 15.42 7.22 3.51
CA SER A 471 14.95 7.76 2.23
C SER A 471 13.51 8.27 2.33
N ASN A 472 12.61 7.45 2.88
CA ASN A 472 11.21 7.81 3.07
C ASN A 472 11.04 8.98 4.04
N ARG A 473 11.85 9.07 5.10
CA ARG A 473 11.85 10.24 5.98
C ARG A 473 12.28 11.51 5.25
N ALA A 474 13.32 11.45 4.43
CA ALA A 474 13.74 12.60 3.63
C ALA A 474 12.64 13.05 2.65
N ARG A 475 11.90 12.10 2.07
CA ARG A 475 10.72 12.37 1.22
C ARG A 475 9.55 12.97 2.00
N LEU A 476 9.32 12.56 3.25
CA LEU A 476 8.31 13.18 4.13
C LEU A 476 8.69 14.61 4.53
N GLU A 477 9.97 14.89 4.73
CA GLU A 477 10.47 16.24 5.05
C GLU A 477 10.40 17.19 3.84
N LYS A 478 10.57 16.66 2.61
CA LYS A 478 10.52 17.41 1.35
C LYS A 478 9.77 16.62 0.27
N PRO A 479 8.42 16.58 0.31
CA PRO A 479 7.63 15.82 -0.65
C PRO A 479 7.69 16.44 -2.04
N SER A 480 7.89 15.60 -3.05
CA SER A 480 7.74 15.96 -4.45
C SER A 480 6.27 15.92 -4.88
N ARG A 481 5.94 16.44 -6.08
CA ARG A 481 4.59 16.36 -6.63
C ARG A 481 4.10 14.92 -6.91
N LYS A 482 5.02 13.95 -6.95
CA LYS A 482 4.70 12.53 -7.17
C LYS A 482 4.54 11.76 -5.85
N ASP A 483 4.86 12.37 -4.71
CA ASP A 483 4.86 11.69 -3.41
C ASP A 483 3.48 11.74 -2.75
N ASP A 484 2.95 10.57 -2.42
CA ASP A 484 1.82 10.42 -1.52
C ASP A 484 2.34 10.28 -0.09
N VAL A 485 2.17 11.35 0.69
CA VAL A 485 2.65 11.46 2.08
C VAL A 485 2.01 10.40 2.98
N VAL A 486 0.73 10.07 2.75
CA VAL A 486 0.00 9.09 3.56
C VAL A 486 0.54 7.69 3.28
N PHE A 487 0.72 7.37 2.00
CA PHE A 487 1.29 6.10 1.59
C PHE A 487 2.71 5.91 2.12
N ILE A 488 3.58 6.93 2.04
CA ILE A 488 4.95 6.87 2.56
C ILE A 488 4.96 6.66 4.09
N PHE A 489 4.01 7.27 4.80
CA PHE A 489 3.88 7.05 6.24
C PHE A 489 3.54 5.58 6.55
N GLU A 490 2.52 5.03 5.89
CA GLU A 490 2.11 3.63 6.07
C GLU A 490 3.22 2.65 5.70
N GLU A 491 3.95 2.95 4.63
CA GLU A 491 5.11 2.19 4.21
C GLU A 491 6.18 2.16 5.31
N ASN A 492 6.47 3.31 5.93
CA ASN A 492 7.43 3.41 7.03
C ASN A 492 7.02 2.64 8.28
N GLU A 493 5.72 2.53 8.58
CA GLU A 493 5.23 1.70 9.68
C GLU A 493 5.48 0.21 9.43
N LEU A 494 5.18 -0.24 8.20
CA LEU A 494 5.42 -1.62 7.79
C LEU A 494 6.92 -1.94 7.75
N ASN A 495 7.75 -1.01 7.29
CA ASN A 495 9.21 -1.13 7.33
C ASN A 495 9.76 -1.14 8.76
N THR A 496 9.18 -0.36 9.67
CA THR A 496 9.54 -0.37 11.11
C THR A 496 9.23 -1.73 11.73
N THR A 497 8.07 -2.30 11.42
CA THR A 497 7.67 -3.63 11.86
C THR A 497 8.59 -4.71 11.28
N THR A 498 8.93 -4.60 10.00
CA THR A 498 9.87 -5.53 9.34
C THR A 498 11.27 -5.43 9.95
N ALA A 499 11.74 -4.23 10.30
CA ALA A 499 12.99 -4.05 11.01
C ALA A 499 12.97 -4.79 12.36
N LEU A 500 11.87 -4.71 13.11
CA LEU A 500 11.71 -5.46 14.37
C LEU A 500 11.80 -6.97 14.14
N TYR A 501 11.21 -7.51 13.07
CA TYR A 501 11.33 -8.93 12.72
C TYR A 501 12.79 -9.31 12.45
N LEU A 502 13.49 -8.54 11.62
CA LEU A 502 14.91 -8.77 11.31
C LEU A 502 15.78 -8.71 12.57
N LEU A 503 15.54 -7.76 13.47
CA LEU A 503 16.23 -7.67 14.77
C LEU A 503 15.96 -8.88 15.66
N THR A 504 14.74 -9.39 15.65
CA THR A 504 14.36 -10.58 16.42
C THR A 504 15.04 -11.83 15.89
N ILE A 505 15.09 -11.99 14.56
CA ILE A 505 15.83 -13.06 13.87
C ILE A 505 17.32 -12.99 14.25
N ILE A 506 17.94 -11.81 14.15
CA ILE A 506 19.37 -11.59 14.51
C ILE A 506 19.64 -12.02 15.96
N THR A 507 18.81 -11.58 16.91
CA THR A 507 19.03 -11.88 18.33
C THR A 507 18.80 -13.34 18.67
N LYS A 508 17.85 -14.02 18.01
CA LYS A 508 17.70 -15.47 18.11
C LYS A 508 18.92 -16.23 17.58
N CYS A 509 19.49 -15.81 16.43
CA CYS A 509 20.73 -16.38 15.92
C CYS A 509 21.91 -16.21 16.89
N LEU A 510 22.01 -15.04 17.54
CA LEU A 510 23.02 -14.78 18.57
C LEU A 510 22.88 -15.72 19.79
N LYS A 511 21.65 -15.90 20.28
CA LYS A 511 21.37 -16.70 21.49
C LYS A 511 21.60 -18.19 21.29
N ALA A 512 21.19 -18.72 20.14
CA ALA A 512 21.32 -20.14 19.84
C ALA A 512 22.79 -20.62 19.80
N ARG A 513 23.77 -19.70 19.75
CA ARG A 513 25.21 -19.97 19.53
C ARG A 513 25.47 -20.87 18.31
N THR A 514 24.49 -20.97 17.42
CA THR A 514 24.53 -21.73 16.17
C THR A 514 25.38 -21.04 15.11
N VAL A 515 25.74 -19.77 15.34
CA VAL A 515 26.49 -18.94 14.42
C VAL A 515 27.87 -18.60 14.96
N ILE A 516 28.93 -18.93 14.21
CA ILE A 516 30.27 -18.34 14.44
C ILE A 516 30.17 -16.91 13.92
N ILE A 517 30.38 -15.92 14.79
CA ILE A 517 30.23 -14.50 14.43
C ILE A 517 31.59 -13.83 14.58
N ASN A 518 32.05 -13.18 13.52
CA ASN A 518 33.31 -12.46 13.54
C ASN A 518 33.15 -11.10 14.26
N SER A 519 34.26 -10.53 14.77
CA SER A 519 34.26 -9.22 15.44
C SER A 519 33.72 -8.10 14.54
N ASP A 520 33.94 -8.21 13.23
CA ASP A 520 33.50 -7.21 12.26
C ASP A 520 31.96 -7.18 12.11
N ASP A 521 31.33 -8.35 12.05
CA ASP A 521 29.87 -8.46 11.93
C ASP A 521 29.17 -7.97 13.20
N LEU A 522 29.72 -8.28 14.38
CA LEU A 522 29.22 -7.71 15.65
C LEU A 522 29.34 -6.19 15.66
N THR A 523 30.48 -5.67 15.21
CA THR A 523 30.70 -4.21 15.12
C THR A 523 29.71 -3.57 14.16
N ARG A 524 29.44 -4.22 13.01
CA ARG A 524 28.43 -3.78 12.04
C ARG A 524 27.04 -3.79 12.65
N LEU A 525 26.65 -4.85 13.36
CA LEU A 525 25.37 -4.92 14.08
C LEU A 525 25.21 -3.76 15.05
N TYR A 526 26.18 -3.53 15.95
CA TYR A 526 26.10 -2.43 16.91
C TYR A 526 25.96 -1.05 16.23
N ARG A 527 26.66 -0.83 15.10
CA ARG A 527 26.49 0.41 14.31
C ARG A 527 25.08 0.54 13.75
N LEU A 528 24.52 -0.51 13.18
CA LEU A 528 23.15 -0.52 12.65
C LEU A 528 22.11 -0.32 13.77
N MET A 529 22.31 -0.94 14.93
CA MET A 529 21.45 -0.76 16.11
C MET A 529 21.47 0.67 16.66
N ILE A 530 22.65 1.29 16.72
CA ILE A 530 22.76 2.70 17.12
C ILE A 530 22.08 3.60 16.08
N LYS A 531 22.25 3.29 14.79
CA LYS A 531 21.63 4.04 13.68
C LYS A 531 20.10 3.97 13.76
N ILE A 532 19.50 2.78 13.90
CA ILE A 532 18.05 2.63 13.96
C ILE A 532 17.45 3.30 15.20
N ASN A 533 18.12 3.22 16.36
CA ASN A 533 17.67 3.91 17.57
C ASN A 533 17.69 5.44 17.42
N LYS A 534 18.68 5.99 16.70
CA LYS A 534 18.76 7.43 16.40
C LYS A 534 17.66 7.93 15.48
N LEU A 535 17.09 7.06 14.63
CA LEU A 535 15.96 7.43 13.78
C LEU A 535 14.69 7.72 14.59
N ASN A 536 14.60 7.25 15.84
CA ASN A 536 13.46 7.48 16.73
C ASN A 536 12.12 7.11 16.05
N LEU A 537 12.07 5.89 15.51
CA LEU A 537 10.93 5.37 14.77
C LEU A 537 9.68 5.34 15.65
N LYS A 538 8.57 5.83 15.10
CA LYS A 538 7.26 5.87 15.76
C LYS A 538 6.17 5.47 14.76
N LEU A 539 5.26 4.62 15.20
CA LEU A 539 4.02 4.30 14.48
C LEU A 539 2.99 5.44 14.60
N LYS A 540 1.85 5.34 13.91
CA LYS A 540 0.71 6.30 13.99
C LYS A 540 0.25 6.52 15.42
N ASP A 541 0.23 5.46 16.22
CA ASP A 541 -0.15 5.50 17.63
C ASP A 541 0.98 5.95 18.58
N GLY A 542 2.14 6.32 18.04
CA GLY A 542 3.29 6.80 18.80
C GLY A 542 4.18 5.70 19.39
N GLN A 543 3.83 4.42 19.20
CA GLN A 543 4.65 3.30 19.69
C GLN A 543 6.02 3.28 19.01
N THR A 544 7.06 3.02 19.82
CA THR A 544 8.45 2.86 19.35
C THR A 544 8.81 1.38 19.17
N LEU A 545 9.95 1.08 18.54
CA LEU A 545 10.47 -0.30 18.48
C LEU A 545 10.54 -0.99 19.85
N LEU A 546 10.84 -0.23 20.91
CA LEU A 546 10.88 -0.77 22.27
C LEU A 546 9.48 -1.12 22.80
N HIS A 547 8.44 -0.33 22.46
CA HIS A 547 7.05 -0.67 22.78
C HIS A 547 6.64 -1.97 22.06
N LEU A 548 6.92 -2.06 20.76
CA LEU A 548 6.57 -3.23 19.97
C LEU A 548 7.29 -4.50 20.43
N ALA A 549 8.57 -4.40 20.80
CA ALA A 549 9.36 -5.54 21.27
C ALA A 549 8.88 -6.13 22.62
N VAL A 550 8.17 -5.33 23.43
CA VAL A 550 7.61 -5.77 24.73
C VAL A 550 6.10 -6.04 24.69
N ASN A 551 5.44 -5.68 23.60
CA ASN A 551 4.02 -5.86 23.42
C ASN A 551 3.73 -7.27 22.91
N GLY A 552 3.13 -8.14 23.73
CA GLY A 552 2.81 -9.51 23.32
C GLY A 552 1.58 -9.65 22.41
N VAL A 553 0.92 -8.56 22.05
CA VAL A 553 -0.08 -8.53 20.97
C VAL A 553 0.42 -7.80 19.73
N THR A 554 1.72 -7.51 19.62
CA THR A 554 2.33 -6.99 18.39
C THR A 554 1.99 -7.95 17.24
N PRO A 555 1.35 -7.48 16.15
CA PRO A 555 0.99 -8.33 15.04
C PRO A 555 2.26 -8.86 14.38
N VAL A 556 2.27 -10.17 14.13
CA VAL A 556 3.33 -10.87 13.41
C VAL A 556 2.73 -11.47 12.15
N ASP A 557 3.42 -11.32 11.03
CA ASP A 557 2.99 -11.87 9.76
C ASP A 557 2.86 -13.41 9.85
N ASP A 558 1.72 -13.93 9.38
CA ASP A 558 1.36 -15.35 9.58
C ASP A 558 2.18 -16.31 8.71
N PHE A 559 2.97 -15.80 7.75
CA PHE A 559 3.74 -16.61 6.83
C PHE A 559 5.17 -16.84 7.31
N HIS A 560 5.41 -17.96 8.02
CA HIS A 560 6.67 -18.37 8.64
C HIS A 560 7.23 -17.44 9.74
N THR A 561 6.94 -16.14 9.73
CA THR A 561 7.55 -15.21 10.69
C THR A 561 7.03 -15.39 12.12
N ASN A 562 5.76 -15.75 12.32
CA ASN A 562 5.17 -16.03 13.64
C ASN A 562 5.82 -17.22 14.39
N GLU A 563 6.48 -18.13 13.68
CA GLU A 563 7.23 -19.23 14.28
C GLU A 563 8.53 -18.75 14.95
N VAL A 564 9.13 -17.67 14.41
CA VAL A 564 10.42 -17.15 14.86
C VAL A 564 10.26 -15.84 15.63
N CYS A 565 9.43 -14.91 15.19
CA CYS A 565 9.19 -13.64 15.84
C CYS A 565 8.03 -13.80 16.83
N ARG A 566 8.35 -13.79 18.13
CA ARG A 566 7.37 -13.79 19.23
C ARG A 566 7.72 -12.68 20.20
N PHE A 567 6.71 -11.96 20.67
CA PHE A 567 6.85 -10.86 21.59
C PHE A 567 6.05 -11.14 22.88
N PRO A 568 6.48 -10.66 24.04
CA PRO A 568 7.71 -9.91 24.31
C PRO A 568 9.00 -10.71 24.05
N CYS A 569 10.03 -10.06 23.50
CA CYS A 569 11.32 -10.69 23.19
C CYS A 569 12.47 -10.10 24.03
N VAL A 570 12.88 -10.80 25.10
CA VAL A 570 13.96 -10.36 26.01
C VAL A 570 15.23 -9.98 25.26
N ASP A 571 15.69 -10.83 24.34
CA ASP A 571 16.99 -10.65 23.68
C ASP A 571 16.99 -9.41 22.77
N THR A 572 15.87 -9.16 22.08
CA THR A 572 15.68 -7.95 21.27
C THR A 572 15.62 -6.70 22.14
N VAL A 573 14.88 -6.74 23.24
CA VAL A 573 14.82 -5.64 24.22
C VAL A 573 16.20 -5.33 24.78
N LYS A 574 16.93 -6.35 25.22
CA LYS A 574 18.29 -6.22 25.74
C LYS A 574 19.23 -5.57 24.71
N MET A 575 19.14 -5.96 23.44
CA MET A 575 19.95 -5.39 22.38
C MET A 575 19.60 -3.91 22.13
N LEU A 576 18.30 -3.59 22.04
CA LEU A 576 17.82 -2.21 21.84
C LEU A 576 18.31 -1.29 22.97
N LEU A 577 18.16 -1.73 24.22
CA LEU A 577 18.56 -0.97 25.42
C LEU A 577 20.07 -0.74 25.47
N LYS A 578 20.88 -1.79 25.23
CA LYS A 578 22.34 -1.67 25.14
C LYS A 578 22.80 -0.67 24.08
N CYS A 579 22.02 -0.51 23.01
CA CYS A 579 22.33 0.41 21.92
C CYS A 579 21.67 1.80 22.09
N GLY A 580 21.18 2.13 23.29
CA GLY A 580 20.68 3.46 23.62
C GLY A 580 19.20 3.71 23.34
N ALA A 581 18.36 2.66 23.25
CA ALA A 581 16.92 2.84 23.21
C ALA A 581 16.42 3.50 24.51
N LYS A 582 15.57 4.52 24.38
CA LYS A 582 15.03 5.26 25.52
C LYS A 582 13.90 4.46 26.18
N VAL A 583 13.97 4.28 27.50
CA VAL A 583 12.95 3.56 28.29
C VAL A 583 11.76 4.42 28.71
N ASN A 584 11.96 5.72 28.93
CA ASN A 584 10.93 6.64 29.42
C ASN A 584 10.28 7.44 28.28
N VAL A 585 9.92 6.75 27.20
CA VAL A 585 9.22 7.34 26.03
C VAL A 585 7.73 7.01 26.09
N PHE A 586 6.92 7.88 25.50
CA PHE A 586 5.47 7.76 25.48
C PHE A 586 4.93 7.48 24.08
N ASP A 587 3.93 6.61 23.99
CA ASP A 587 2.98 6.52 22.88
C ASP A 587 1.95 7.68 22.93
N LEU A 588 0.98 7.71 22.01
CA LEU A 588 -0.08 8.73 22.01
C LEU A 588 -1.03 8.65 23.22
N SER A 589 -1.17 7.49 23.84
CA SER A 589 -1.94 7.26 25.08
C SER A 589 -1.11 7.47 26.34
N ARG A 590 0.14 7.94 26.18
CA ARG A 590 1.14 8.12 27.23
C ARG A 590 1.53 6.83 27.96
N ASN A 591 1.33 5.67 27.35
CA ASN A 591 1.93 4.44 27.85
C ASN A 591 3.44 4.50 27.62
N THR A 592 4.20 4.10 28.63
CA THR A 592 5.61 3.75 28.46
C THR A 592 5.75 2.30 28.00
N PRO A 593 6.93 1.84 27.55
CA PRO A 593 7.18 0.43 27.29
C PRO A 593 6.80 -0.49 28.46
N LEU A 594 6.95 -0.04 29.72
CA LEU A 594 6.51 -0.81 30.89
C LEU A 594 5.00 -0.92 30.99
N HIS A 595 4.25 0.15 30.69
CA HIS A 595 2.79 0.08 30.64
C HIS A 595 2.34 -0.97 29.62
N THR A 596 2.99 -0.97 28.45
CA THR A 596 2.70 -1.89 27.34
C THR A 596 3.09 -3.35 27.66
N LEU A 597 4.23 -3.54 28.33
CA LEU A 597 4.65 -4.86 28.81
C LEU A 597 3.64 -5.43 29.81
N VAL A 598 3.18 -4.63 30.77
CA VAL A 598 2.22 -5.08 31.78
C VAL A 598 0.85 -5.37 31.17
N SER A 599 0.39 -4.57 30.20
CA SER A 599 -0.89 -4.83 29.51
C SER A 599 -0.90 -6.15 28.74
N THR A 600 0.26 -6.65 28.30
CA THR A 600 0.39 -7.97 27.66
C THR A 600 -0.11 -9.10 28.56
N LEU A 601 0.03 -8.98 29.88
CA LEU A 601 -0.46 -9.99 30.82
C LEU A 601 -1.99 -10.04 30.92
N GLN A 602 -2.69 -9.01 30.45
CA GLN A 602 -4.15 -8.94 30.48
C GLN A 602 -4.80 -9.62 29.27
N THR A 603 -4.11 -9.59 28.12
CA THR A 603 -4.63 -10.05 26.83
C THR A 603 -4.49 -11.56 26.65
N VAL A 604 -3.52 -12.19 27.31
CA VAL A 604 -3.30 -13.64 27.24
C VAL A 604 -4.17 -14.36 28.28
N ARG A 605 -5.14 -15.17 27.82
CA ARG A 605 -6.10 -15.87 28.70
C ARG A 605 -5.44 -16.89 29.63
N TYR A 606 -4.27 -17.43 29.28
CA TYR A 606 -3.43 -18.27 30.14
C TYR A 606 -1.98 -17.86 29.91
N ALA A 607 -1.38 -17.04 30.79
CA ALA A 607 0.04 -16.74 30.65
C ALA A 607 0.84 -18.01 30.99
N GLU A 608 1.56 -18.55 30.01
CA GLU A 608 2.49 -19.64 30.22
C GLU A 608 3.59 -19.21 31.22
N GLU A 609 4.11 -20.13 32.03
CA GLU A 609 5.19 -19.86 33.00
C GLU A 609 6.41 -19.18 32.36
N GLU A 610 6.65 -19.44 31.07
CA GLU A 610 7.70 -18.80 30.28
C GLU A 610 7.46 -17.29 30.05
N LEU A 611 6.21 -16.87 29.82
CA LEU A 611 5.86 -15.45 29.63
C LEU A 611 6.09 -14.67 30.93
N ILE A 612 5.82 -15.30 32.07
CA ILE A 612 6.03 -14.73 33.40
C ILE A 612 7.50 -14.38 33.61
N LEU A 613 8.37 -15.37 33.41
CA LEU A 613 9.82 -15.21 33.53
C LEU A 613 10.34 -14.14 32.56
N THR A 614 9.79 -14.11 31.36
CA THR A 614 10.09 -13.11 30.33
C THR A 614 9.76 -11.69 30.79
N VAL A 615 8.57 -11.46 31.37
CA VAL A 615 8.18 -10.14 31.89
C VAL A 615 9.07 -9.74 33.06
N GLU A 616 9.33 -10.64 34.01
CA GLU A 616 10.21 -10.35 35.15
C GLU A 616 11.63 -9.97 34.71
N GLU A 617 12.17 -10.65 33.70
CA GLU A 617 13.49 -10.35 33.15
C GLU A 617 13.51 -8.97 32.47
N ILE A 618 12.49 -8.64 31.67
CA ILE A 618 12.39 -7.33 31.02
C ILE A 618 12.22 -6.21 32.05
N VAL A 619 11.45 -6.41 33.12
CA VAL A 619 11.31 -5.44 34.22
C VAL A 619 12.66 -5.17 34.89
N LYS A 620 13.49 -6.20 35.11
CA LYS A 620 14.85 -6.03 35.63
C LYS A 620 15.74 -5.26 34.65
N LEU A 621 15.67 -5.57 33.36
CA LEU A 621 16.41 -4.82 32.33
C LEU A 621 15.99 -3.34 32.30
N PHE A 622 14.71 -3.04 32.41
CA PHE A 622 14.22 -1.67 32.50
C PHE A 622 14.73 -0.93 33.74
N TYR A 623 14.76 -1.61 34.88
CA TYR A 623 15.36 -1.07 36.10
C TYR A 623 16.84 -0.71 35.90
N GLU A 624 17.63 -1.62 35.32
CA GLU A 624 19.06 -1.39 35.03
C GLU A 624 19.31 -0.21 34.07
N HIS A 625 18.34 0.14 33.24
CA HIS A 625 18.45 1.23 32.26
C HIS A 625 17.72 2.52 32.68
N GLY A 626 17.36 2.65 33.96
CA GLY A 626 16.84 3.90 34.53
C GLY A 626 15.38 4.19 34.18
N MET A 627 14.55 3.16 34.12
CA MET A 627 13.11 3.32 33.90
C MET A 627 12.41 3.92 35.13
N HIS A 628 11.54 4.89 34.89
CA HIS A 628 10.63 5.43 35.90
C HIS A 628 9.39 4.55 36.01
N PHE A 629 9.29 3.83 37.12
CA PHE A 629 8.17 2.93 37.44
C PHE A 629 6.90 3.70 37.86
N ASP A 630 7.04 4.99 38.17
CA ASP A 630 5.99 5.90 38.60
C ASP A 630 5.50 6.87 37.51
N ALA A 631 5.95 6.67 36.28
CA ALA A 631 5.37 7.35 35.13
C ALA A 631 3.89 6.98 34.98
N VAL A 632 3.06 7.95 34.57
CA VAL A 632 1.61 7.75 34.41
C VAL A 632 1.17 7.90 32.96
N ASN A 633 0.22 7.05 32.57
CA ASN A 633 -0.46 7.14 31.27
C ASN A 633 -1.50 8.28 31.25
N SER A 634 -2.24 8.38 30.14
CA SER A 634 -3.29 9.40 29.97
C SER A 634 -4.47 9.26 30.96
N ASP A 635 -4.70 8.05 31.50
CA ASP A 635 -5.68 7.79 32.56
C ASP A 635 -5.15 8.13 33.97
N GLY A 636 -3.88 8.56 34.08
CA GLY A 636 -3.21 8.81 35.36
C GLY A 636 -2.81 7.52 36.09
N LEU A 637 -2.79 6.38 35.39
CA LEU A 637 -2.41 5.09 35.95
C LEU A 637 -0.91 4.86 35.75
N VAL A 638 -0.24 4.39 36.81
CA VAL A 638 1.11 3.81 36.72
C VAL A 638 1.03 2.38 36.19
N ALA A 639 2.11 1.88 35.58
CA ALA A 639 2.12 0.56 34.96
C ALA A 639 1.69 -0.57 35.90
N GLY A 640 2.10 -0.54 37.17
CA GLY A 640 1.70 -1.54 38.17
C GLY A 640 0.19 -1.60 38.45
N ARG A 641 -0.57 -0.55 38.09
CA ARG A 641 -2.02 -0.44 38.31
C ARG A 641 -2.87 -0.69 37.06
N ILE A 642 -2.26 -0.86 35.89
CA ILE A 642 -2.99 -1.16 34.64
C ILE A 642 -3.77 -2.48 34.75
N SER A 643 -3.28 -3.45 35.52
CA SER A 643 -3.83 -4.80 35.66
C SER A 643 -5.29 -4.86 36.17
N GLY A 644 -5.85 -3.75 36.65
CA GLY A 644 -7.24 -3.67 37.13
C GLY A 644 -7.49 -4.36 38.48
N ILE A 645 -6.46 -4.97 39.08
CA ILE A 645 -6.53 -5.57 40.40
C ILE A 645 -5.95 -4.55 41.38
N SER A 646 -6.74 -3.53 41.71
CA SER A 646 -6.43 -2.70 42.87
C SER A 646 -6.57 -3.55 44.13
N THR A 647 -5.46 -3.99 44.71
CA THR A 647 -5.43 -4.50 46.08
C THR A 647 -5.60 -3.39 47.12
N THR A 648 -5.89 -2.15 46.71
CA THR A 648 -5.82 -0.97 47.59
C THR A 648 -7.05 -0.07 47.59
N ASN A 649 -8.15 -0.42 46.92
CA ASN A 649 -9.43 0.25 47.19
C ASN A 649 -10.05 -0.36 48.45
N THR A 650 -9.99 0.40 49.52
CA THR A 650 -10.64 0.13 50.81
C THR A 650 -12.16 0.32 50.77
N ASP A 651 -12.77 0.55 49.61
CA ASP A 651 -14.22 0.73 49.50
C ASP A 651 -14.89 -0.38 48.66
N THR A 652 -15.72 -1.14 49.36
CA THR A 652 -16.71 -2.13 48.90
C THR A 652 -16.21 -3.50 48.41
N PHE A 653 -16.12 -4.42 49.37
CA PHE A 653 -16.34 -5.86 49.16
C PHE A 653 -17.73 -6.10 48.56
N TYR A 654 -17.81 -6.23 47.24
CA TYR A 654 -18.83 -7.06 46.58
C TYR A 654 -18.14 -7.87 45.48
N LEU A 655 -17.38 -8.88 45.91
CA LEU A 655 -17.17 -10.08 45.09
C LEU A 655 -18.54 -10.77 44.96
N PRO A 656 -19.09 -11.02 43.76
CA PRO A 656 -20.16 -11.99 43.62
C PRO A 656 -19.61 -13.33 44.10
N ILE A 657 -20.28 -13.94 45.09
CA ILE A 657 -19.94 -15.23 45.72
C ILE A 657 -20.17 -16.42 44.74
N VAL A 658 -19.86 -16.24 43.45
CA VAL A 658 -20.01 -17.27 42.42
C VAL A 658 -18.72 -17.37 41.60
N ALA A 659 -17.62 -17.78 42.23
CA ALA A 659 -16.39 -18.15 41.53
C ALA A 659 -15.47 -19.12 42.32
N ILE A 660 -16.03 -19.92 43.25
CA ILE A 660 -15.21 -20.86 44.05
C ILE A 660 -14.84 -22.13 43.25
N GLU A 661 -15.28 -22.29 42.00
CA GLU A 661 -14.92 -23.48 41.20
C GLU A 661 -13.75 -23.30 40.21
N ASN A 662 -13.11 -22.13 40.13
CA ASN A 662 -12.04 -21.91 39.14
C ASN A 662 -10.70 -21.53 39.77
N ASN A 663 -9.76 -22.50 39.82
CA ASN A 663 -8.32 -22.30 40.10
C ASN A 663 -7.69 -21.15 39.28
N PHE A 664 -8.31 -20.80 38.15
CA PHE A 664 -7.93 -19.71 37.27
C PHE A 664 -7.96 -18.31 37.93
N LEU A 665 -9.00 -17.98 38.71
CA LEU A 665 -9.15 -16.64 39.29
C LEU A 665 -8.14 -16.42 40.42
N LEU A 666 -7.93 -17.45 41.25
CA LEU A 666 -6.98 -17.44 42.34
C LEU A 666 -5.53 -17.32 41.83
N TRP A 667 -5.18 -18.10 40.79
CA TRP A 667 -3.88 -18.03 40.11
C TRP A 667 -3.63 -16.64 39.50
N ARG A 668 -4.64 -16.05 38.84
CA ARG A 668 -4.55 -14.70 38.25
C ARG A 668 -4.37 -13.60 39.31
N LEU A 669 -5.03 -13.71 40.46
CA LEU A 669 -4.97 -12.73 41.56
C LEU A 669 -3.63 -12.75 42.32
N THR A 670 -3.09 -13.93 42.65
CA THR A 670 -1.76 -14.03 43.30
C THR A 670 -0.64 -13.61 42.36
N PHE A 671 -0.76 -13.92 41.07
CA PHE A 671 0.31 -13.70 40.11
C PHE A 671 0.43 -12.25 39.61
N LEU A 672 -0.68 -11.63 39.20
CA LEU A 672 -0.67 -10.19 38.90
C LEU A 672 -0.27 -9.38 40.13
N GLY A 673 -0.63 -9.85 41.33
CA GLY A 673 -0.15 -9.31 42.59
C GLY A 673 1.37 -9.43 42.79
N ASN A 674 2.02 -10.48 42.31
CA ASN A 674 3.49 -10.64 42.41
C ASN A 674 4.25 -9.67 41.50
N ILE A 675 3.84 -9.54 40.23
CA ILE A 675 4.45 -8.56 39.31
C ILE A 675 4.14 -7.13 39.76
N GLU A 676 2.93 -6.86 40.23
CA GLU A 676 2.58 -5.58 40.84
C GLU A 676 3.46 -5.30 42.07
N CYS A 677 3.67 -6.29 42.94
CA CYS A 677 4.55 -6.18 44.11
C CYS A 677 6.01 -5.91 43.71
N LEU A 678 6.52 -6.57 42.68
CA LEU A 678 7.84 -6.31 42.11
C LEU A 678 7.95 -4.87 41.61
N ILE A 679 7.00 -4.42 40.78
CA ILE A 679 6.97 -3.07 40.22
C ILE A 679 6.87 -2.02 41.33
N ARG A 680 5.96 -2.20 42.29
CA ARG A 680 5.81 -1.30 43.46
C ARG A 680 7.07 -1.29 44.33
N GLY A 681 7.70 -2.45 44.53
CA GLY A 681 8.93 -2.57 45.29
C GLY A 681 10.11 -1.84 44.63
N LEU A 682 10.18 -1.85 43.29
CA LEU A 682 11.17 -1.09 42.52
C LEU A 682 10.82 0.41 42.48
N GLU A 683 9.54 0.76 42.34
CA GLU A 683 9.05 2.14 42.41
C GLU A 683 9.49 2.81 43.72
N LEU A 684 9.28 2.16 44.87
CA LEU A 684 9.65 2.69 46.18
C LEU A 684 11.17 2.89 46.34
N LYS A 685 11.99 2.06 45.69
CA LYS A 685 13.46 2.16 45.76
C LYS A 685 14.00 3.34 44.94
N GLU A 686 13.41 3.60 43.77
CA GLU A 686 13.90 4.61 42.81
C GLU A 686 13.15 5.94 42.87
N THR A 687 12.12 6.06 43.71
CA THR A 687 11.39 7.32 43.89
C THR A 687 12.34 8.38 44.46
N THR A 688 12.76 9.31 43.59
CA THR A 688 13.63 10.42 43.99
C THR A 688 12.83 11.58 44.58
N LEU A 689 13.52 12.52 45.25
CA LEU A 689 12.94 13.81 45.64
C LEU A 689 12.33 14.56 44.44
N LYS A 690 12.94 14.44 43.26
CA LYS A 690 12.38 15.01 42.03
C LYS A 690 11.05 14.35 41.67
N CYS A 691 10.95 13.01 41.77
CA CYS A 691 9.70 12.29 41.54
C CYS A 691 8.60 12.77 42.49
N LEU A 692 8.89 12.88 43.79
CA LEU A 692 7.92 13.36 44.80
C LEU A 692 7.47 14.80 44.52
N ALA A 693 8.40 15.69 44.16
CA ALA A 693 8.09 17.07 43.79
C ALA A 693 7.20 17.13 42.53
N SER A 694 7.53 16.35 41.49
CA SER A 694 6.72 16.26 40.27
C SER A 694 5.31 15.74 40.52
N ARG A 695 5.17 14.70 41.36
CA ARG A 695 3.86 14.17 41.77
C ARG A 695 3.03 15.23 42.49
N CYS A 696 3.65 15.99 43.40
CA CYS A 696 2.98 17.10 44.10
C CYS A 696 2.52 18.18 43.11
N ILE A 697 3.38 18.57 42.17
CA ILE A 697 3.04 19.53 41.10
C ILE A 697 1.85 19.04 40.27
N ALA A 698 1.86 17.78 39.83
CA ALA A 698 0.78 17.16 39.08
C ALA A 698 -0.52 17.05 39.90
N GLN A 699 -0.45 16.54 41.12
CA GLN A 699 -1.59 16.36 42.02
C GLN A 699 -2.28 17.69 42.36
N HIS A 700 -1.50 18.75 42.57
CA HIS A 700 -2.02 20.08 42.91
C HIS A 700 -2.17 21.00 41.68
N LYS A 701 -1.97 20.49 40.46
CA LYS A 701 -2.08 21.24 39.19
C LYS A 701 -1.31 22.57 39.20
N ILE A 702 -0.12 22.56 39.81
CA ILE A 702 0.71 23.76 39.95
C ILE A 702 1.26 24.14 38.56
N GLN A 703 1.17 25.41 38.16
CA GLN A 703 1.78 25.89 36.91
C GLN A 703 3.30 25.92 37.03
N TYR A 704 4.01 25.25 36.12
CA TYR A 704 5.47 25.12 36.16
C TYR A 704 6.16 25.47 34.83
N GLN A 705 5.45 25.50 33.70
CA GLN A 705 6.03 25.79 32.38
C GLN A 705 6.60 27.22 32.30
N GLY A 706 7.81 27.36 31.77
CA GLY A 706 8.55 28.61 31.70
C GLY A 706 9.11 29.10 33.04
N THR A 707 8.79 28.41 34.15
CA THR A 707 9.23 28.80 35.51
C THR A 707 10.33 27.90 36.08
N ILE A 708 10.48 26.69 35.54
CA ILE A 708 11.55 25.76 35.88
C ILE A 708 12.38 25.43 34.63
N PRO A 709 13.62 24.94 34.78
CA PRO A 709 14.42 24.45 33.65
C PRO A 709 13.65 23.42 32.81
N LYS A 710 13.78 23.50 31.48
CA LYS A 710 13.10 22.58 30.51
C LYS A 710 13.32 21.10 30.83
N ASP A 711 14.51 20.74 31.32
CA ASP A 711 14.83 19.37 31.75
C ASP A 711 13.96 18.90 32.92
N LEU A 712 13.54 19.81 33.82
CA LEU A 712 12.60 19.51 34.89
C LEU A 712 11.14 19.55 34.41
N GLU A 713 10.80 20.34 33.40
CA GLU A 713 9.46 20.35 32.83
C GLU A 713 9.10 18.99 32.21
N SER A 714 10.01 18.44 31.40
CA SER A 714 9.85 17.10 30.80
C SER A 714 9.77 16.00 31.88
N PHE A 715 10.49 16.19 32.99
CA PHE A 715 10.44 15.28 34.14
C PHE A 715 9.12 15.37 34.92
N VAL A 716 8.55 16.57 35.08
CA VAL A 716 7.20 16.75 35.66
C VAL A 716 6.13 16.17 34.73
N GLN A 717 6.26 16.38 33.42
CA GLN A 717 5.35 15.82 32.42
C GLN A 717 5.29 14.29 32.50
N LEU A 718 6.38 13.60 32.87
CA LEU A 718 6.40 12.14 33.03
C LEU A 718 5.39 11.64 34.07
N HIS A 719 5.06 12.46 35.07
CA HIS A 719 4.23 12.13 36.23
C HIS A 719 2.84 12.79 36.19
N SER A 720 2.47 13.41 35.06
CA SER A 720 1.16 14.04 34.87
C SER A 720 0.35 13.38 33.76
N ALA A 721 -0.94 13.16 33.98
CA ALA A 721 -1.87 12.56 33.00
C ALA A 721 -2.24 13.51 31.85
N SER A 722 -2.13 14.82 32.07
CA SER A 722 -2.56 15.83 31.10
C SER A 722 -1.56 15.94 29.94
N LYS A 723 -2.03 15.76 28.70
CA LYS A 723 -1.40 16.38 27.52
C LYS A 723 -1.65 17.89 27.63
N LEU A 724 -0.74 18.61 28.28
CA LEU A 724 -0.75 20.08 28.27
C LEU A 724 0.25 20.55 27.22
#